data_AF-A0A4D4LRM7-F1
#
_entry.id   AF-A0A4D4LRM7-F1
#
_cell.length_a   1.000
_cell.length_b   1.000
_cell.length_c   1.000
_cell.angle_alpha   90.00
_cell.angle_beta   90.00
_cell.angle_gamma   90.00
#
_symmetry.space_group_name_H-M   'P 1'
#
loop_
_entity.id
_entity.type
_entity.pdbx_description
1 polymer ?
#
loop_
_entity_poly.entity_id
_entity_poly.type
_entity_poly.pdbx_seq_one_letter_code
_entity_poly.pdbx_strand_id
1 'polypeptide(L)'
;MSRTVSDLEEFPLLLSDPIAAAKLYNVEFLRTAGVWFPEGVFYEDTYFSTVAGCLARGITVITEPVYRWMWESDGASITGRTGELRSIRDRIAVHRATDAFLLERGLWSLKVRKDSKFLSHDLRLYMRALAEGDAAFEQGFAATVSAYLFSVSDEAFELCGPVDRVRAYFLMYQETEAALTTLDYAQRKSVFSSYLVEEDGRVYWSGDHLHLPDARRLLDVTELGLAAAPVSQVPLFAQLNSWQVEGTKLTFDGELVNRFGRITADDTISLSLAVRNRHTKRDVVVPIPKVSVDERFVTFEGSADLVRVLGDDLSEATVWNVSVVVEWNRSRSRSALNVRDIDLDGLHFTREDEEFEGYRTVSGNLAFRSATASRRTFEAEQSDPNAPWMWWRDRIHPPIRQLTHRFELAVVVPCYNVAKYLDDCLASIAAQRGFAATQVILVDDGATDETPRMLDHFARFYANVTVVHQRNGGLGNARNTGLDQVSAPYVTFLDSDDILGEDALAAMLEAARRDGSEVVMGDLVNFPDRPYGPWKEYFGDGDRVFHDFADAPDMIFSGSACNKLFSTRLLRRLGLRFGEGVHFEDAWLTLPAMLRANSLSLVDRPVYYYRGRPDGSSIMDSLWSKPANYVDHLRLNHFLLNYSAEERPEIRRMFHRYATRTYKGFLCNARNVMGRTQLAEMFADLHRHYAQIPDDVIVEFVTSPAQQLDHYAAKSGNFELFCDPEPALAAAPLRLELDDDGFYRTFAGGVRPSTTARVKDPNVVVESVRARDDVLVVEGCMAFPGVDLSGPMDNRLELVYQTRHSKVTVPLTQVYRRDLWNARNGRDLYAGWHAELPAEVLADSGFGVGDLRLRVHLADGSRHRNVVMKARLALHRLKGPGRVGPYRYMLTIAAQDALHLRLVASGPAARVRHALWRAGRELRILKTRNPGWRMRFAYWLTYPFLNSKEIWLIGERSDTAQDNSYHFFKWIRQNRKRRKAYYVIDGASADRAKVAPYGRVLTLGSFKHRVYLLHATKLIGSYDSESYLVPRATRRRSSCIASANWSSTSGCSFSTASPTTM
;
A
#
# COMPACT_ATOMS: atom_id res chain seq x y z
N MET A 1 33.26 23.27 9.90
CA MET A 1 33.35 24.72 10.27
C MET A 1 32.97 24.84 11.74
N SER A 2 33.91 25.23 12.62
CA SER A 2 33.64 25.37 14.06
C SER A 2 32.93 26.69 14.39
N ARG A 3 32.01 26.67 15.37
CA ARG A 3 31.32 27.86 15.89
C ARG A 3 31.65 28.02 17.37
N THR A 4 32.03 29.22 17.80
CA THR A 4 32.18 29.54 19.23
C THR A 4 31.04 30.43 19.68
N VAL A 5 30.47 30.12 20.84
CA VAL A 5 29.41 30.88 21.51
C VAL A 5 29.87 31.25 22.91
N SER A 6 29.35 32.33 23.49
CA SER A 6 29.78 32.82 24.81
C SER A 6 29.39 31.86 25.94
N ASP A 7 28.21 31.24 25.84
CA ASP A 7 27.60 30.43 26.88
C ASP A 7 26.44 29.58 26.30
N LEU A 8 25.74 28.88 27.18
CA LEU A 8 24.61 28.03 26.82
C LEU A 8 23.33 28.82 26.46
N GLU A 9 23.16 30.06 26.91
CA GLU A 9 21.99 30.90 26.55
C GLU A 9 22.05 31.36 25.09
N GLU A 10 23.25 31.61 24.56
CA GLU A 10 23.44 31.94 23.14
C GLU A 10 23.14 30.74 22.21
N PHE A 11 23.33 29.50 22.71
CA PHE A 11 23.08 28.29 21.93
C PHE A 11 22.42 27.16 22.73
N PRO A 12 21.14 27.32 23.09
CA PRO A 12 20.43 26.42 24.01
C PRO A 12 20.15 25.03 23.41
N LEU A 13 20.30 24.85 22.09
CA LEU A 13 20.16 23.55 21.44
C LEU A 13 21.15 22.50 21.98
N LEU A 14 22.28 22.93 22.56
CA LEU A 14 23.24 22.06 23.23
C LEU A 14 22.65 21.30 24.43
N LEU A 15 21.56 21.77 25.03
CA LEU A 15 20.82 21.02 26.07
C LEU A 15 20.28 19.66 25.56
N SER A 16 20.18 19.49 24.24
CA SER A 16 19.75 18.23 23.62
C SER A 16 20.83 17.15 23.65
N ASP A 17 22.10 17.53 23.83
CA ASP A 17 23.24 16.62 23.98
C ASP A 17 23.78 16.70 25.41
N PRO A 18 23.21 15.94 26.37
CA PRO A 18 23.68 15.95 27.74
C PRO A 18 25.02 15.21 27.93
N ILE A 19 25.49 14.44 26.94
CA ILE A 19 26.58 13.48 27.11
C ILE A 19 27.90 14.22 27.39
N ALA A 20 28.51 14.01 28.57
CA ALA A 20 29.76 14.67 28.90
C ALA A 20 30.95 14.09 28.12
N ALA A 21 30.90 12.80 27.78
CA ALA A 21 31.99 12.10 27.08
C ALA A 21 32.27 12.63 25.66
N ALA A 22 31.35 13.37 25.06
CA ALA A 22 31.53 14.00 23.74
C ALA A 22 32.18 15.39 23.80
N LYS A 23 32.55 15.86 25.00
CA LYS A 23 32.98 17.23 25.27
C LYS A 23 34.35 17.26 25.93
N LEU A 24 35.15 18.26 25.58
CA LEU A 24 36.45 18.53 26.21
C LEU A 24 36.33 19.74 27.13
N TYR A 25 36.73 19.58 28.38
CA TYR A 25 36.60 20.63 29.40
C TYR A 25 37.96 21.10 29.91
N ASN A 26 38.08 22.40 30.20
CA ASN A 26 39.24 22.91 30.90
C ASN A 26 39.17 22.51 32.40
N VAL A 27 40.18 21.79 32.88
CA VAL A 27 40.23 21.24 34.25
C VAL A 27 40.26 22.33 35.32
N GLU A 28 41.00 23.42 35.09
CA GLU A 28 41.08 24.56 36.02
C GLU A 28 39.72 25.26 36.14
N PHE A 29 39.01 25.41 35.03
CA PHE A 29 37.64 25.91 35.01
C PHE A 29 36.71 25.04 35.86
N LEU A 30 36.67 23.71 35.63
CA LEU A 30 35.77 22.82 36.39
C LEU A 30 36.02 22.90 37.90
N ARG A 31 37.29 22.92 38.31
CA ARG A 31 37.68 23.04 39.73
C ARG A 31 37.29 24.38 40.34
N THR A 32 37.54 25.48 39.63
CA THR A 32 37.27 26.84 40.13
C THR A 32 35.78 27.15 40.17
N ALA A 33 35.02 26.66 39.19
CA ALA A 33 33.58 26.83 39.11
C ALA A 33 32.80 25.81 39.98
N GLY A 34 33.48 24.82 40.56
CA GLY A 34 32.88 23.82 41.44
C GLY A 34 31.95 22.85 40.71
N VAL A 35 32.25 22.50 39.47
CA VAL A 35 31.40 21.63 38.64
C VAL A 35 31.80 20.17 38.82
N TRP A 36 30.89 19.38 39.38
CA TRP A 36 31.08 17.95 39.68
C TRP A 36 29.90 17.12 39.19
N PHE A 37 30.13 15.85 38.91
CA PHE A 37 29.05 14.90 38.64
C PHE A 37 28.27 14.65 39.94
N PRO A 38 26.93 14.62 39.91
CA PRO A 38 26.15 14.20 41.05
C PRO A 38 26.37 12.70 41.34
N GLU A 39 26.58 12.36 42.61
CA GLU A 39 26.86 10.98 43.03
C GLU A 39 25.57 10.19 43.27
N GLY A 40 25.59 8.89 42.95
CA GLY A 40 24.53 7.94 43.30
C GLY A 40 23.27 7.96 42.42
N VAL A 41 23.23 8.78 41.37
CA VAL A 41 22.09 8.92 40.44
C VAL A 41 22.46 8.50 39.03
N PHE A 42 21.51 7.95 38.28
CA PHE A 42 21.63 7.78 36.83
C PHE A 42 21.43 9.10 36.08
N TYR A 43 22.03 9.20 34.88
CA TYR A 43 21.89 10.34 33.96
C TYR A 43 22.55 11.63 34.47
N GLU A 44 23.55 11.47 35.34
CA GLU A 44 24.39 12.49 35.97
C GLU A 44 24.99 13.50 34.97
N ASP A 45 25.28 13.03 33.75
CA ASP A 45 25.76 13.82 32.62
C ASP A 45 24.86 15.03 32.32
N THR A 46 23.54 14.86 32.46
CA THR A 46 22.57 15.93 32.16
C THR A 46 22.77 17.13 33.09
N TYR A 47 22.96 16.88 34.38
CA TYR A 47 23.23 17.94 35.35
C TYR A 47 24.62 18.54 35.09
N PHE A 48 25.64 17.69 35.00
CA PHE A 48 27.03 18.10 34.82
C PHE A 48 27.22 18.99 33.58
N SER A 49 26.75 18.54 32.41
CA SER A 49 26.90 19.26 31.15
C SER A 49 26.12 20.56 31.12
N THR A 50 24.93 20.60 31.74
CA THR A 50 24.13 21.83 31.83
C THR A 50 24.82 22.86 32.71
N VAL A 51 25.26 22.47 33.92
CA VAL A 51 25.97 23.37 34.84
C VAL A 51 27.28 23.85 34.23
N ALA A 52 28.06 22.96 33.61
CA ALA A 52 29.29 23.32 32.92
C ALA A 52 29.03 24.33 31.78
N GLY A 53 28.00 24.10 30.96
CA GLY A 53 27.63 24.99 29.86
C GLY A 53 27.17 26.38 30.33
N CYS A 54 26.41 26.45 31.42
CA CYS A 54 25.96 27.74 31.98
C CYS A 54 27.08 28.56 32.63
N LEU A 55 28.13 27.91 33.15
CA LEU A 55 29.24 28.58 33.83
C LEU A 55 30.44 28.86 32.91
N ALA A 56 30.46 28.27 31.72
CA ALA A 56 31.50 28.49 30.73
C ALA A 56 31.49 29.95 30.25
N ARG A 57 32.68 30.49 29.95
CA ARG A 57 32.86 31.81 29.32
C ARG A 57 33.01 31.74 27.79
N GLY A 58 32.96 30.52 27.25
CA GLY A 58 33.05 30.23 25.83
C GLY A 58 32.90 28.74 25.56
N ILE A 59 32.05 28.38 24.60
CA ILE A 59 31.81 27.01 24.16
C ILE A 59 32.11 26.95 22.66
N THR A 60 33.07 26.11 22.27
CA THR A 60 33.38 25.87 20.85
C THR A 60 32.76 24.56 20.40
N VAL A 61 31.85 24.65 19.43
CA VAL A 61 31.20 23.53 18.77
C VAL A 61 31.97 23.15 17.51
N ILE A 62 32.40 21.89 17.45
CA ILE A 62 33.07 21.29 16.30
C ILE A 62 32.02 20.47 15.53
N THR A 63 31.95 20.66 14.21
CA THR A 63 30.94 19.99 13.37
C THR A 63 31.35 18.58 12.98
N GLU A 64 32.64 18.29 13.03
CA GLU A 64 33.23 16.99 12.78
C GLU A 64 32.94 16.04 13.98
N PRO A 65 32.51 14.80 13.75
CA PRO A 65 32.25 13.86 14.84
C PRO A 65 33.52 13.55 15.65
N VAL A 66 33.56 13.96 16.93
CA VAL A 66 34.72 13.76 17.83
C VAL A 66 34.56 12.58 18.80
N TYR A 67 33.31 12.19 19.08
CA TYR A 67 32.98 11.10 19.99
C TYR A 67 31.81 10.35 19.41
N ARG A 68 31.92 9.03 19.26
CA ARG A 68 30.87 8.33 18.54
C ARG A 68 29.68 7.85 19.42
N TRP A 69 29.69 7.74 20.76
CA TRP A 69 28.85 6.85 21.65
C TRP A 69 28.45 5.35 21.30
N MET A 70 29.04 4.32 21.94
CA MET A 70 28.68 2.89 21.73
C MET A 70 27.29 2.60 22.33
N TRP A 71 26.38 2.02 21.55
CA TRP A 71 25.03 1.68 22.00
C TRP A 71 24.89 0.15 22.16
N GLU A 72 24.50 -0.31 23.36
CA GLU A 72 24.22 -1.72 23.64
C GLU A 72 22.70 -2.01 23.71
N SER A 73 22.21 -3.05 23.02
CA SER A 73 20.77 -3.35 22.88
C SER A 73 20.17 -4.14 24.06
N ASP A 74 20.98 -4.83 24.85
CA ASP A 74 20.50 -5.84 25.81
C ASP A 74 20.26 -5.31 27.22
N GLY A 75 19.85 -4.04 27.36
CA GLY A 75 19.46 -3.45 28.66
C GLY A 75 20.60 -3.31 29.68
N ALA A 76 21.83 -3.69 29.33
CA ALA A 76 23.00 -3.57 30.21
C ALA A 76 23.34 -2.11 30.54
N SER A 77 23.13 -1.20 29.57
CA SER A 77 23.33 0.25 29.74
C SER A 77 22.21 0.90 30.55
N ILE A 78 22.57 1.91 31.35
CA ILE A 78 21.62 2.72 32.14
C ILE A 78 20.50 3.32 31.27
N THR A 79 20.81 3.62 30.00
CA THR A 79 19.85 4.14 29.00
C THR A 79 18.83 3.10 28.54
N GLY A 80 19.12 1.79 28.63
CA GLY A 80 18.21 0.71 28.27
C GLY A 80 17.30 0.23 29.41
N ARG A 81 17.52 0.68 30.65
CA ARG A 81 16.77 0.25 31.85
C ARG A 81 15.45 1.00 32.05
N THR A 82 14.73 1.28 30.97
CA THR A 82 13.48 2.06 31.01
C THR A 82 12.35 1.34 31.75
N GLY A 83 12.44 0.01 31.92
CA GLY A 83 11.49 -0.79 32.72
C GLY A 83 11.73 -0.77 34.23
N GLU A 84 12.74 -0.05 34.73
CA GLU A 84 13.01 0.05 36.17
C GLU A 84 12.46 1.36 36.75
N LEU A 85 11.72 1.30 37.87
CA LEU A 85 11.23 2.51 38.57
C LEU A 85 12.37 3.43 39.02
N ARG A 86 13.55 2.86 39.35
CA ARG A 86 14.73 3.67 39.69
C ARG A 86 15.16 4.56 38.52
N SER A 87 15.10 4.06 37.29
CA SER A 87 15.53 4.81 36.11
C SER A 87 14.77 6.14 35.98
N ILE A 88 13.44 6.12 36.03
CA ILE A 88 12.66 7.36 35.93
C ILE A 88 12.81 8.27 37.16
N ARG A 89 12.94 7.69 38.37
CA ARG A 89 13.16 8.45 39.61
C ARG A 89 14.46 9.23 39.57
N ASP A 90 15.56 8.57 39.20
CA ASP A 90 16.88 9.19 39.13
C ASP A 90 16.91 10.26 38.03
N ARG A 91 16.28 10.02 36.88
CA ARG A 91 16.14 11.02 35.81
C ARG A 91 15.41 12.27 36.29
N ILE A 92 14.30 12.12 37.01
CA ILE A 92 13.56 13.26 37.58
C ILE A 92 14.36 13.97 38.66
N ALA A 93 15.10 13.24 39.50
CA ALA A 93 15.97 13.83 40.51
C ALA A 93 17.05 14.73 39.88
N VAL A 94 17.70 14.25 38.82
CA VAL A 94 18.67 15.02 38.03
C VAL A 94 18.02 16.28 37.45
N HIS A 95 16.84 16.15 36.84
CA HIS A 95 16.14 17.31 36.29
C HIS A 95 15.74 18.33 37.36
N ARG A 96 15.26 17.90 38.54
CA ARG A 96 14.95 18.80 39.66
C ARG A 96 16.18 19.53 40.18
N ALA A 97 17.33 18.85 40.25
CA ALA A 97 18.59 19.49 40.62
C ALA A 97 19.01 20.53 39.57
N THR A 98 18.87 20.23 38.28
CA THR A 98 19.11 21.19 37.20
C THR A 98 18.16 22.38 37.28
N ASP A 99 16.88 22.15 37.57
CA ASP A 99 15.89 23.21 37.72
C ASP A 99 16.24 24.17 38.87
N ALA A 100 16.62 23.63 40.03
CA ALA A 100 17.07 24.43 41.16
C ALA A 100 18.26 25.33 40.77
N PHE A 101 19.28 24.76 40.12
CA PHE A 101 20.45 25.51 39.66
C PHE A 101 20.11 26.63 38.68
N LEU A 102 19.25 26.36 37.70
CA LEU A 102 18.85 27.35 36.70
C LEU A 102 18.02 28.48 37.33
N LEU A 103 17.11 28.14 38.25
CA LEU A 103 16.26 29.11 38.95
C LEU A 103 17.08 30.01 39.89
N GLU A 104 18.02 29.45 40.66
CA GLU A 104 18.90 30.22 41.56
C GLU A 104 19.72 31.28 40.81
N ARG A 105 19.99 31.06 39.52
CA ARG A 105 20.76 31.97 38.65
C ARG A 105 19.91 32.83 37.73
N GLY A 106 18.58 32.75 37.82
CA GLY A 106 17.68 33.52 36.96
C GLY A 106 17.68 33.08 35.49
N LEU A 107 18.14 31.87 35.18
CA LEU A 107 18.27 31.32 33.83
C LEU A 107 16.96 30.67 33.36
N TRP A 108 15.87 31.45 33.38
CA TRP A 108 14.52 30.96 33.08
C TRP A 108 14.39 30.41 31.65
N SER A 109 14.97 31.11 30.66
CA SER A 109 14.99 30.74 29.24
C SER A 109 15.52 29.31 29.01
N LEU A 110 16.58 28.93 29.73
CA LEU A 110 17.20 27.61 29.66
C LEU A 110 16.37 26.55 30.36
N LYS A 111 15.72 26.89 31.48
CA LYS A 111 14.79 25.97 32.16
C LYS A 111 13.66 25.57 31.21
N VAL A 112 13.04 26.55 30.56
CA VAL A 112 11.96 26.33 29.56
C VAL A 112 12.41 25.39 28.44
N ARG A 113 13.62 25.60 27.90
CA ARG A 113 14.20 24.75 26.84
C ARG A 113 14.48 23.32 27.32
N LYS A 114 15.06 23.16 28.52
CA LYS A 114 15.31 21.86 29.14
C LYS A 114 14.01 21.12 29.45
N ASP A 115 12.98 21.83 29.88
CA ASP A 115 11.65 21.27 30.14
C ASP A 115 11.01 20.76 28.86
N SER A 116 11.04 21.54 27.78
CA SER A 116 10.55 21.11 26.47
C SER A 116 11.26 19.85 25.96
N LYS A 117 12.58 19.74 26.18
CA LYS A 117 13.35 18.52 25.87
C LYS A 117 12.90 17.33 26.73
N PHE A 118 12.59 17.54 28.01
CA PHE A 118 12.05 16.48 28.87
C PHE A 118 10.72 15.94 28.33
N LEU A 119 9.79 16.84 27.97
CA LEU A 119 8.47 16.49 27.45
C LEU A 119 8.54 15.73 26.12
N SER A 120 9.37 16.20 25.18
CA SER A 120 9.44 15.68 23.80
C SER A 120 10.37 14.48 23.61
N HIS A 121 11.41 14.36 24.43
CA HIS A 121 12.43 13.32 24.31
C HIS A 121 12.43 12.36 25.51
N ASP A 122 12.73 12.86 26.71
CA ASP A 122 12.99 11.99 27.88
C ASP A 122 11.77 11.16 28.27
N LEU A 123 10.58 11.79 28.30
CA LEU A 123 9.33 11.12 28.64
C LEU A 123 8.95 10.05 27.61
N ARG A 124 9.24 10.30 26.33
CA ARG A 124 8.93 9.38 25.23
C ARG A 124 9.67 8.05 25.35
N LEU A 125 10.89 8.05 25.89
CA LEU A 125 11.73 6.84 26.02
C LEU A 125 11.06 5.75 26.87
N TYR A 126 10.22 6.14 27.83
CA TYR A 126 9.59 5.22 28.77
C TYR A 126 8.24 4.67 28.29
N MET A 127 7.63 5.23 27.25
CA MET A 127 6.24 4.89 26.88
C MET A 127 6.05 3.42 26.51
N ARG A 128 7.05 2.79 25.89
CA ARG A 128 7.00 1.36 25.58
C ARG A 128 7.07 0.51 26.86
N ALA A 129 8.01 0.82 27.74
CA ALA A 129 8.14 0.13 29.02
C ALA A 129 6.91 0.34 29.92
N LEU A 130 6.26 1.50 29.80
CA LEU A 130 4.99 1.79 30.47
C LEU A 130 3.84 0.93 29.93
N ALA A 131 3.79 0.69 28.62
CA ALA A 131 2.77 -0.16 27.99
C ALA A 131 2.99 -1.68 28.21
N GLU A 132 4.23 -2.09 28.44
CA GLU A 132 4.62 -3.49 28.66
C GLU A 132 4.78 -3.83 30.16
N GLY A 133 4.72 -2.80 31.02
CA GLY A 133 4.94 -2.92 32.45
C GLY A 133 3.77 -3.55 33.19
N ASP A 134 4.01 -4.01 34.42
CA ASP A 134 2.93 -4.44 35.30
C ASP A 134 2.26 -3.23 35.98
N ALA A 135 1.10 -3.46 36.60
CA ALA A 135 0.35 -2.42 37.29
C ALA A 135 1.17 -1.69 38.38
N ALA A 136 2.15 -2.38 39.00
CA ALA A 136 3.01 -1.77 40.01
C ALA A 136 4.01 -0.78 39.40
N PHE A 137 4.59 -1.13 38.25
CA PHE A 137 5.44 -0.25 37.47
C PHE A 137 4.66 0.96 36.95
N GLU A 138 3.48 0.74 36.36
CA GLU A 138 2.63 1.81 35.82
C GLU A 138 2.27 2.85 36.87
N GLN A 139 1.75 2.42 38.03
CA GLN A 139 1.39 3.30 39.13
C GLN A 139 2.61 4.04 39.69
N GLY A 140 3.73 3.32 39.89
CA GLY A 140 4.97 3.91 40.38
C GLY A 140 5.56 4.94 39.41
N PHE A 141 5.47 4.68 38.11
CA PHE A 141 5.93 5.58 37.06
C PHE A 141 5.07 6.84 37.02
N ALA A 142 3.74 6.69 36.90
CA ALA A 142 2.79 7.79 36.83
C ALA A 142 2.90 8.71 38.04
N ALA A 143 2.97 8.15 39.26
CA ALA A 143 3.13 8.93 40.49
C ALA A 143 4.45 9.72 40.52
N THR A 144 5.55 9.13 40.04
CA THR A 144 6.86 9.81 40.01
C THR A 144 6.87 10.96 39.01
N VAL A 145 6.32 10.74 37.81
CA VAL A 145 6.31 11.71 36.71
C VAL A 145 5.33 12.85 36.95
N SER A 146 4.12 12.54 37.42
CA SER A 146 3.04 13.51 37.66
C SER A 146 3.52 14.72 38.47
N ALA A 147 4.15 14.46 39.63
CA ALA A 147 4.63 15.52 40.51
C ALA A 147 5.73 16.40 39.90
N TYR A 148 6.48 15.89 38.91
CA TYR A 148 7.47 16.69 38.18
C TYR A 148 6.83 17.51 37.07
N LEU A 149 5.89 16.93 36.32
CA LEU A 149 5.21 17.63 35.22
C LEU A 149 4.42 18.86 35.71
N PHE A 150 3.84 18.84 36.92
CA PHE A 150 3.22 20.03 37.52
C PHE A 150 4.21 21.18 37.82
N SER A 151 5.52 20.93 37.83
CA SER A 151 6.56 21.95 38.01
C SER A 151 7.14 22.49 36.69
N VAL A 152 6.71 21.93 35.56
CA VAL A 152 7.10 22.36 34.22
C VAL A 152 6.31 23.61 33.83
N SER A 153 6.97 24.59 33.21
CA SER A 153 6.31 25.84 32.83
C SER A 153 5.43 25.67 31.60
N ASP A 154 4.37 26.49 31.49
CA ASP A 154 3.49 26.49 30.32
C ASP A 154 4.23 26.78 29.01
N GLU A 155 5.22 27.68 29.07
CA GLU A 155 6.07 28.03 27.93
C GLU A 155 6.82 26.81 27.36
N ALA A 156 7.16 25.82 28.19
CA ALA A 156 7.80 24.60 27.74
C ALA A 156 6.84 23.69 26.96
N PHE A 157 5.56 23.66 27.34
CA PHE A 157 4.52 22.96 26.59
C PHE A 157 4.29 23.59 25.22
N GLU A 158 4.30 24.93 25.11
CA GLU A 158 4.14 25.65 23.84
C GLU A 158 5.29 25.39 22.84
N LEU A 159 6.46 24.95 23.32
CA LEU A 159 7.58 24.54 22.46
C LEU A 159 7.47 23.09 21.95
N CYS A 160 6.51 22.31 22.46
CA CYS A 160 6.35 20.90 22.15
C CYS A 160 5.28 20.66 21.09
N GLY A 161 5.41 19.55 20.34
CA GLY A 161 4.37 19.11 19.41
C GLY A 161 3.10 18.62 20.13
N PRO A 162 1.97 18.51 19.42
CA PRO A 162 0.66 18.23 20.00
C PRO A 162 0.62 16.91 20.77
N VAL A 163 1.24 15.87 20.20
CA VAL A 163 1.28 14.53 20.82
C VAL A 163 2.12 14.51 22.09
N ASP A 164 3.20 15.30 22.15
CA ASP A 164 4.05 15.40 23.33
C ASP A 164 3.32 16.14 24.46
N ARG A 165 2.57 17.21 24.13
CA ARG A 165 1.71 17.94 25.09
C ARG A 165 0.63 17.03 25.66
N VAL A 166 -0.09 16.30 24.81
CA VAL A 166 -1.14 15.35 25.19
C VAL A 166 -0.59 14.26 26.12
N ARG A 167 0.53 13.63 25.74
CA ARG A 167 1.17 12.58 26.55
C ARG A 167 1.49 13.09 27.95
N ALA A 168 2.16 14.24 28.03
CA ALA A 168 2.53 14.83 29.30
C ALA A 168 1.29 15.23 30.11
N TYR A 169 0.27 15.81 29.47
CA TYR A 169 -0.97 16.20 30.14
C TYR A 169 -1.65 15.02 30.84
N PHE A 170 -1.84 13.88 30.15
CA PHE A 170 -2.43 12.71 30.78
C PHE A 170 -1.57 12.16 31.93
N LEU A 171 -0.25 12.14 31.77
CA LEU A 171 0.66 11.72 32.84
C LEU A 171 0.69 12.69 34.03
N MET A 172 0.37 13.98 33.86
CA MET A 172 0.16 14.92 34.98
C MET A 172 -0.97 14.42 35.88
N TYR A 173 -2.08 13.97 35.28
CA TYR A 173 -3.25 13.47 36.00
C TYR A 173 -3.22 11.96 36.26
N GLN A 174 -2.10 11.28 35.98
CA GLN A 174 -1.91 9.84 36.13
C GLN A 174 -2.89 8.99 35.29
N GLU A 175 -3.39 9.56 34.19
CA GLU A 175 -4.24 8.89 33.21
C GLU A 175 -3.38 8.06 32.24
N THR A 176 -2.75 6.99 32.76
CA THR A 176 -1.78 6.17 32.01
C THR A 176 -2.37 5.61 30.73
N GLU A 177 -3.58 5.04 30.78
CA GLU A 177 -4.30 4.51 29.62
C GLU A 177 -4.49 5.56 28.52
N ALA A 178 -4.92 6.77 28.90
CA ALA A 178 -5.09 7.88 27.98
C ALA A 178 -3.73 8.34 27.41
N ALA A 179 -2.67 8.36 28.21
CA ALA A 179 -1.31 8.66 27.75
C ALA A 179 -0.81 7.64 26.71
N LEU A 180 -1.11 6.35 26.89
CA LEU A 180 -0.71 5.27 25.98
C LEU A 180 -1.38 5.38 24.59
N THR A 181 -2.52 6.07 24.46
CA THR A 181 -3.10 6.35 23.13
C THR A 181 -2.17 7.17 22.23
N THR A 182 -1.26 7.95 22.82
CA THR A 182 -0.22 8.68 22.06
C THR A 182 0.86 7.76 21.50
N LEU A 183 1.13 6.63 22.18
CA LEU A 183 2.05 5.60 21.71
C LEU A 183 1.45 4.88 20.49
N ASP A 184 0.17 4.54 20.53
CA ASP A 184 -0.54 3.91 19.40
C ASP A 184 -0.43 4.78 18.14
N TYR A 185 -0.66 6.09 18.28
CA TYR A 185 -0.52 7.06 17.19
C TYR A 185 0.93 7.21 16.72
N ALA A 186 1.90 7.26 17.64
CA ALA A 186 3.31 7.39 17.29
C ALA A 186 3.82 6.16 16.52
N GLN A 187 3.36 4.96 16.88
CA GLN A 187 3.68 3.73 16.15
C GLN A 187 3.00 3.69 14.78
N ARG A 188 1.74 4.17 14.70
CA ARG A 188 0.93 4.14 13.49
C ARG A 188 0.09 5.41 13.41
N LYS A 189 0.56 6.38 12.61
CA LYS A 189 -0.10 7.68 12.42
C LYS A 189 -1.55 7.62 11.89
N SER A 190 -2.04 6.44 11.51
CA SER A 190 -3.42 6.18 11.08
C SER A 190 -4.29 5.53 12.16
N VAL A 191 -3.71 5.17 13.32
CA VAL A 191 -4.40 4.56 14.45
C VAL A 191 -4.67 5.62 15.51
N PHE A 192 -5.94 5.79 15.86
CA PHE A 192 -6.39 6.72 16.88
C PHE A 192 -7.28 5.96 17.86
N SER A 193 -6.66 5.46 18.92
CA SER A 193 -7.35 4.77 20.01
C SER A 193 -8.04 5.72 21.00
N SER A 194 -7.85 7.04 20.85
CA SER A 194 -8.48 8.05 21.71
C SER A 194 -9.81 8.58 21.16
N TYR A 195 -10.74 8.91 22.07
CA TYR A 195 -12.02 9.55 21.77
C TYR A 195 -11.84 11.05 21.46
N LEU A 196 -11.44 11.35 20.23
CA LEU A 196 -11.30 12.70 19.70
C LEU A 196 -12.66 13.43 19.67
N VAL A 197 -12.70 14.71 20.04
CA VAL A 197 -13.90 15.56 19.94
C VAL A 197 -13.57 16.86 19.20
N GLU A 198 -14.56 17.42 18.50
CA GLU A 198 -14.46 18.72 17.81
C GLU A 198 -15.45 19.70 18.44
N GLU A 199 -14.96 20.83 18.98
CA GLU A 199 -15.78 21.93 19.51
C GLU A 199 -15.24 23.27 19.00
N ASP A 200 -16.12 24.16 18.53
CA ASP A 200 -15.77 25.49 18.03
C ASP A 200 -14.64 25.53 16.98
N GLY A 201 -14.57 24.50 16.12
CA GLY A 201 -13.56 24.36 15.07
C GLY A 201 -12.18 23.91 15.57
N ARG A 202 -12.06 23.52 16.84
CA ARG A 202 -10.85 22.92 17.43
C ARG A 202 -11.04 21.43 17.65
N VAL A 203 -9.96 20.67 17.48
CA VAL A 203 -9.94 19.22 17.73
C VAL A 203 -9.18 18.94 19.01
N TYR A 204 -9.82 18.21 19.91
CA TYR A 204 -9.23 17.78 21.18
C TYR A 204 -8.97 16.28 21.20
N TRP A 205 -7.82 15.87 21.74
CA TRP A 205 -7.39 14.47 21.78
C TRP A 205 -8.36 13.56 22.55
N SER A 206 -9.00 14.09 23.60
CA SER A 206 -9.98 13.36 24.40
C SER A 206 -11.12 14.27 24.84
N GLY A 207 -12.36 13.87 24.55
CA GLY A 207 -13.55 14.53 25.10
C GLY A 207 -13.71 14.33 26.62
N ASP A 208 -13.39 13.14 27.12
CA ASP A 208 -13.58 12.77 28.52
C ASP A 208 -12.81 13.66 29.51
N HIS A 209 -11.69 14.24 29.08
CA HIS A 209 -10.78 14.99 29.95
C HIS A 209 -10.91 16.51 29.82
N LEU A 210 -11.84 17.03 29.00
CA LEU A 210 -11.99 18.47 28.79
C LEU A 210 -12.45 19.26 30.02
N HIS A 211 -12.91 18.58 31.06
CA HIS A 211 -13.30 19.17 32.34
C HIS A 211 -12.10 19.47 33.24
N LEU A 212 -10.92 18.90 32.96
CA LEU A 212 -9.71 19.11 33.74
C LEU A 212 -9.06 20.48 33.45
N PRO A 213 -8.35 21.09 34.42
CA PRO A 213 -7.64 22.35 34.22
C PRO A 213 -6.67 22.28 33.03
N ASP A 214 -6.66 23.32 32.19
CA ASP A 214 -5.84 23.45 30.99
C ASP A 214 -6.03 22.39 29.89
N ALA A 215 -6.99 21.46 30.03
CA ALA A 215 -7.25 20.40 29.04
C ALA A 215 -7.49 20.98 27.64
N ARG A 216 -8.29 22.05 27.56
CA ARG A 216 -8.61 22.73 26.30
C ARG A 216 -7.40 23.37 25.62
N ARG A 217 -6.31 23.63 26.34
CA ARG A 217 -5.06 24.14 25.74
C ARG A 217 -4.14 22.98 25.38
N LEU A 218 -3.94 22.05 26.31
CA LEU A 218 -2.92 21.00 26.20
C LEU A 218 -3.37 19.77 25.41
N LEU A 219 -4.67 19.51 25.32
CA LEU A 219 -5.24 18.46 24.47
C LEU A 219 -5.65 18.96 23.08
N ASP A 220 -5.46 20.25 22.75
CA ASP A 220 -5.72 20.78 21.42
C ASP A 220 -4.69 20.24 20.42
N VAL A 221 -5.21 19.48 19.45
CA VAL A 221 -4.47 18.83 18.36
C VAL A 221 -4.98 19.25 16.99
N THR A 222 -5.62 20.41 16.90
CA THR A 222 -6.16 20.97 15.64
C THR A 222 -5.12 20.99 14.52
N GLU A 223 -3.85 21.26 14.87
CA GLU A 223 -2.72 21.29 13.95
C GLU A 223 -2.41 19.93 13.26
N LEU A 224 -2.94 18.82 13.77
CA LEU A 224 -2.83 17.50 13.15
C LEU A 224 -3.80 17.30 11.97
N GLY A 225 -4.80 18.18 11.77
CA GLY A 225 -5.71 18.13 10.63
C GLY A 225 -6.68 16.93 10.61
N LEU A 226 -7.01 16.37 11.78
CA LEU A 226 -7.70 15.08 11.89
C LEU A 226 -9.20 15.12 11.54
N ALA A 227 -9.83 16.29 11.64
CA ALA A 227 -11.28 16.44 11.44
C ALA A 227 -11.71 16.31 9.97
N ALA A 228 -10.86 16.60 8.98
CA ALA A 228 -11.31 16.57 7.58
C ALA A 228 -11.35 15.15 6.97
N ALA A 229 -10.72 14.16 7.61
CA ALA A 229 -10.50 12.86 6.97
C ALA A 229 -11.76 11.96 7.00
N PRO A 230 -12.14 11.34 5.86
CA PRO A 230 -13.23 10.37 5.82
C PRO A 230 -12.80 9.04 6.47
N VAL A 231 -13.78 8.31 7.03
CA VAL A 231 -13.57 7.00 7.69
C VAL A 231 -12.90 5.96 6.76
N SER A 232 -13.02 6.13 5.44
CA SER A 232 -12.34 5.30 4.42
C SER A 232 -10.84 5.55 4.31
N GLN A 233 -10.36 6.77 4.62
CA GLN A 233 -8.95 7.14 4.59
C GLN A 233 -8.28 6.89 5.94
N VAL A 234 -9.01 7.09 7.04
CA VAL A 234 -8.53 6.82 8.40
C VAL A 234 -9.51 5.86 9.07
N PRO A 235 -9.22 4.55 9.13
CA PRO A 235 -10.09 3.57 9.78
C PRO A 235 -10.34 3.89 11.26
N LEU A 236 -11.46 3.41 11.80
CA LEU A 236 -11.70 3.48 13.25
C LEU A 236 -10.75 2.53 13.98
N PHE A 237 -10.32 2.85 15.19
CA PHE A 237 -9.58 1.88 16.00
C PHE A 237 -10.53 0.79 16.47
N ALA A 238 -10.21 -0.48 16.19
CA ALA A 238 -11.01 -1.63 16.61
C ALA A 238 -10.24 -2.39 17.69
N GLN A 239 -10.85 -2.57 18.85
CA GLN A 239 -10.33 -3.33 19.98
C GLN A 239 -11.19 -4.57 20.20
N LEU A 240 -10.55 -5.72 20.41
CA LEU A 240 -11.22 -6.90 20.95
C LEU A 240 -11.27 -6.75 22.48
N ASN A 241 -12.42 -7.02 23.09
CA ASN A 241 -12.62 -6.92 24.54
C ASN A 241 -12.69 -8.28 25.21
N SER A 242 -13.38 -9.24 24.59
CA SER A 242 -13.36 -10.63 25.04
C SER A 242 -13.55 -11.62 23.88
N TRP A 243 -13.15 -12.86 24.12
CA TRP A 243 -13.34 -13.96 23.20
C TRP A 243 -13.55 -15.28 23.95
N GLN A 244 -14.25 -16.20 23.32
CA GLN A 244 -14.39 -17.58 23.77
C GLN A 244 -14.45 -18.51 22.55
N VAL A 245 -13.77 -19.65 22.61
CA VAL A 245 -13.86 -20.70 21.59
C VAL A 245 -14.47 -21.96 22.17
N GLU A 246 -15.53 -22.44 21.52
CA GLU A 246 -16.15 -23.75 21.79
C GLU A 246 -16.14 -24.58 20.50
N GLY A 247 -15.30 -25.61 20.44
CA GLY A 247 -15.08 -26.38 19.22
C GLY A 247 -14.48 -25.51 18.11
N THR A 248 -15.24 -25.25 17.05
CA THR A 248 -14.82 -24.36 15.94
C THR A 248 -15.48 -22.98 15.99
N LYS A 249 -16.35 -22.74 16.97
CA LYS A 249 -17.14 -21.51 17.07
C LYS A 249 -16.42 -20.51 17.97
N LEU A 250 -15.99 -19.39 17.38
CA LEU A 250 -15.53 -18.21 18.10
C LEU A 250 -16.73 -17.33 18.44
N THR A 251 -16.91 -17.01 19.70
CA THR A 251 -17.78 -15.92 20.19
C THR A 251 -16.88 -14.79 20.65
N PHE A 252 -17.21 -13.56 20.30
CA PHE A 252 -16.36 -12.41 20.59
C PHE A 252 -17.18 -11.13 20.75
N ASP A 253 -16.65 -10.21 21.54
CA ASP A 253 -17.11 -8.83 21.61
C ASP A 253 -15.94 -7.85 21.60
N GLY A 254 -16.23 -6.63 21.22
CA GLY A 254 -15.24 -5.57 21.12
C GLY A 254 -15.89 -4.23 20.81
N GLU A 255 -15.05 -3.26 20.52
CA GLU A 255 -15.46 -1.88 20.31
C GLU A 255 -14.66 -1.19 19.20
N LEU A 256 -15.31 -0.23 18.55
CA LEU A 256 -14.67 0.71 17.66
C LEU A 256 -14.72 2.10 18.30
N VAL A 257 -13.62 2.84 18.30
CA VAL A 257 -13.61 4.22 18.82
C VAL A 257 -14.41 5.14 17.88
N ASN A 258 -15.52 5.69 18.36
CA ASN A 258 -16.42 6.60 17.66
C ASN A 258 -15.87 8.04 17.67
N ARG A 259 -14.80 8.26 16.89
CA ARG A 259 -14.12 9.56 16.84
C ARG A 259 -15.06 10.68 16.38
N PHE A 260 -15.01 11.81 17.08
CA PHE A 260 -15.85 12.99 16.92
C PHE A 260 -17.35 12.73 17.10
N GLY A 261 -17.74 11.60 17.70
CA GLY A 261 -19.15 11.22 17.86
C GLY A 261 -19.92 11.18 16.53
N ARG A 262 -19.23 10.90 15.41
CA ARG A 262 -19.83 11.03 14.06
C ARG A 262 -20.93 10.03 13.82
N ILE A 263 -20.82 8.86 14.45
CA ILE A 263 -21.78 7.78 14.32
C ILE A 263 -22.78 7.97 15.46
N THR A 264 -24.03 8.24 15.11
CA THR A 264 -25.10 8.44 16.10
C THR A 264 -25.94 7.17 16.25
N ALA A 265 -26.70 7.05 17.33
CA ALA A 265 -27.59 5.90 17.54
C ALA A 265 -28.68 5.77 16.45
N ASP A 266 -29.01 6.86 15.76
CA ASP A 266 -29.95 6.89 14.64
C ASP A 266 -29.31 6.44 13.30
N ASP A 267 -27.96 6.36 13.24
CA ASP A 267 -27.27 5.94 12.03
C ASP A 267 -27.39 4.44 11.78
N THR A 268 -27.61 4.08 10.51
CA THR A 268 -27.51 2.68 10.09
C THR A 268 -26.06 2.31 9.86
N ILE A 269 -25.47 1.60 10.83
CA ILE A 269 -24.13 1.00 10.75
C ILE A 269 -24.24 -0.52 10.63
N SER A 270 -23.39 -1.12 9.80
CA SER A 270 -23.23 -2.58 9.77
C SER A 270 -21.76 -2.94 9.87
N LEU A 271 -21.48 -3.90 10.75
CA LEU A 271 -20.13 -4.40 10.99
C LEU A 271 -20.00 -5.83 10.47
N SER A 272 -18.80 -6.18 10.03
CA SER A 272 -18.49 -7.56 9.66
C SER A 272 -17.07 -7.94 10.05
N LEU A 273 -16.89 -9.13 10.60
CA LEU A 273 -15.58 -9.71 10.82
C LEU A 273 -15.03 -10.15 9.47
N ALA A 274 -13.90 -9.60 9.06
CA ALA A 274 -13.17 -9.98 7.87
C ALA A 274 -11.89 -10.72 8.25
N VAL A 275 -11.72 -11.91 7.69
CA VAL A 275 -10.54 -12.72 7.88
C VAL A 275 -9.87 -12.91 6.53
N ARG A 276 -8.65 -12.40 6.40
CA ARG A 276 -7.92 -12.31 5.14
C ARG A 276 -6.75 -13.26 5.11
N ASN A 277 -6.75 -14.18 4.16
CA ASN A 277 -5.58 -15.02 3.88
C ASN A 277 -4.45 -14.14 3.29
N ARG A 278 -3.29 -14.12 3.96
CA ARG A 278 -2.14 -13.27 3.59
C ARG A 278 -1.54 -13.63 2.23
N HIS A 279 -1.57 -14.90 1.85
CA HIS A 279 -0.99 -15.40 0.60
C HIS A 279 -1.94 -15.16 -0.58
N THR A 280 -3.17 -15.68 -0.52
CA THR A 280 -4.13 -15.60 -1.63
C THR A 280 -4.80 -14.23 -1.76
N LYS A 281 -4.67 -13.37 -0.73
CA LYS A 281 -5.32 -12.06 -0.62
C LYS A 281 -6.85 -12.12 -0.64
N ARG A 282 -7.46 -13.30 -0.45
CA ARG A 282 -8.90 -13.50 -0.35
C ARG A 282 -9.41 -13.16 1.04
N ASP A 283 -10.58 -12.52 1.10
CA ASP A 283 -11.29 -12.22 2.35
C ASP A 283 -12.50 -13.16 2.48
N VAL A 284 -12.70 -13.71 3.66
CA VAL A 284 -13.99 -14.22 4.10
C VAL A 284 -14.57 -13.22 5.08
N VAL A 285 -15.84 -12.88 4.92
CA VAL A 285 -16.51 -11.84 5.69
C VAL A 285 -17.76 -12.42 6.34
N VAL A 286 -17.89 -12.23 7.66
CA VAL A 286 -19.02 -12.68 8.46
C VAL A 286 -19.71 -11.48 9.10
N PRO A 287 -21.03 -11.28 8.91
CA PRO A 287 -21.77 -10.21 9.57
C PRO A 287 -21.67 -10.29 11.09
N ILE A 288 -21.49 -9.15 11.75
CA ILE A 288 -21.56 -9.04 13.21
C ILE A 288 -22.98 -8.57 13.56
N PRO A 289 -23.83 -9.41 14.18
CA PRO A 289 -25.26 -9.17 14.27
C PRO A 289 -25.66 -8.15 15.34
N LYS A 290 -24.90 -8.06 16.44
CA LYS A 290 -25.18 -7.13 17.53
C LYS A 290 -24.20 -5.98 17.43
N VAL A 291 -24.72 -4.80 17.17
CA VAL A 291 -23.96 -3.55 17.13
C VAL A 291 -24.76 -2.53 17.91
N SER A 292 -24.11 -1.83 18.84
CA SER A 292 -24.68 -0.66 19.49
C SER A 292 -23.73 0.52 19.31
N VAL A 293 -24.30 1.70 19.19
CA VAL A 293 -23.56 2.95 19.04
C VAL A 293 -23.84 3.78 20.28
N ASP A 294 -22.76 4.17 20.94
CA ASP A 294 -22.77 5.22 21.95
C ASP A 294 -21.95 6.41 21.47
N GLU A 295 -21.88 7.47 22.28
CA GLU A 295 -21.17 8.70 21.92
C GLU A 295 -19.66 8.46 21.67
N ARG A 296 -19.04 7.50 22.37
CA ARG A 296 -17.60 7.23 22.40
C ARG A 296 -17.18 6.00 21.60
N PHE A 297 -18.05 5.00 21.51
CA PHE A 297 -17.76 3.70 20.96
C PHE A 297 -18.91 3.16 20.10
N VAL A 298 -18.54 2.32 19.14
CA VAL A 298 -19.46 1.39 18.50
C VAL A 298 -19.10 0.00 19.02
N THR A 299 -19.87 -0.50 19.97
CA THR A 299 -19.64 -1.84 20.53
C THR A 299 -20.28 -2.89 19.63
N PHE A 300 -19.68 -4.08 19.61
CA PHE A 300 -20.11 -5.16 18.76
C PHE A 300 -19.95 -6.52 19.42
N GLU A 301 -20.90 -7.42 19.17
CA GLU A 301 -20.87 -8.80 19.64
C GLU A 301 -21.26 -9.73 18.47
N GLY A 302 -20.49 -10.79 18.30
CA GLY A 302 -20.68 -11.72 17.19
C GLY A 302 -20.21 -13.13 17.47
N SER A 303 -20.48 -14.00 16.50
CA SER A 303 -19.87 -15.31 16.46
C SER A 303 -19.50 -15.70 15.03
N ALA A 304 -18.43 -16.46 14.90
CA ALA A 304 -17.89 -16.93 13.64
C ALA A 304 -17.49 -18.40 13.75
N ASP A 305 -17.78 -19.18 12.72
CA ASP A 305 -17.24 -20.54 12.59
C ASP A 305 -15.86 -20.46 11.94
N LEU A 306 -14.82 -20.70 12.73
CA LEU A 306 -13.42 -20.52 12.35
C LEU A 306 -13.05 -21.38 11.14
N VAL A 307 -13.55 -22.61 11.05
CA VAL A 307 -13.29 -23.50 9.89
C VAL A 307 -13.84 -22.90 8.60
N ARG A 308 -15.07 -22.38 8.65
CA ARG A 308 -15.70 -21.72 7.50
C ARG A 308 -15.00 -20.42 7.12
N VAL A 309 -14.50 -19.69 8.12
CA VAL A 309 -13.93 -18.35 7.93
C VAL A 309 -12.49 -18.38 7.44
N LEU A 310 -11.69 -19.38 7.82
CA LEU A 310 -10.35 -19.55 7.26
C LEU A 310 -10.38 -20.07 5.80
N GLY A 311 -11.45 -20.78 5.41
CA GLY A 311 -11.66 -21.31 4.06
C GLY A 311 -10.85 -22.58 3.77
N ASP A 312 -10.89 -23.08 2.54
CA ASP A 312 -10.26 -24.36 2.16
C ASP A 312 -8.83 -24.22 1.61
N ASP A 313 -8.37 -22.99 1.37
CA ASP A 313 -7.00 -22.70 0.87
C ASP A 313 -6.00 -22.76 2.05
N LEU A 314 -5.75 -23.96 2.58
CA LEU A 314 -4.84 -24.23 3.70
C LEU A 314 -3.43 -24.60 3.22
N SER A 315 -2.42 -24.02 3.86
CA SER A 315 -1.01 -24.44 3.82
C SER A 315 -0.43 -24.22 5.21
N GLU A 316 0.58 -24.99 5.61
CA GLU A 316 1.16 -24.90 6.97
C GLU A 316 1.71 -23.49 7.29
N ALA A 317 2.10 -22.71 6.27
CA ALA A 317 2.60 -21.34 6.39
C ALA A 317 1.51 -20.24 6.25
N THR A 318 0.23 -20.61 6.13
CA THR A 318 -0.83 -19.62 5.91
C THR A 318 -1.10 -18.81 7.18
N VAL A 319 -1.05 -17.49 7.06
CA VAL A 319 -1.46 -16.54 8.11
C VAL A 319 -2.74 -15.82 7.68
N TRP A 320 -3.68 -15.67 8.60
CA TRP A 320 -4.92 -14.93 8.40
C TRP A 320 -4.99 -13.70 9.29
N ASN A 321 -5.09 -12.53 8.68
CA ASN A 321 -5.29 -11.28 9.42
C ASN A 321 -6.76 -11.07 9.73
N VAL A 322 -7.07 -10.65 10.95
CA VAL A 322 -8.44 -10.35 11.39
C VAL A 322 -8.67 -8.84 11.38
N SER A 323 -9.83 -8.42 10.90
CA SER A 323 -10.24 -7.02 10.83
C SER A 323 -11.74 -6.87 10.98
N VAL A 324 -12.20 -5.72 11.45
CA VAL A 324 -13.61 -5.32 11.39
C VAL A 324 -13.80 -4.45 10.14
N VAL A 325 -14.73 -4.85 9.29
CA VAL A 325 -15.21 -4.03 8.17
C VAL A 325 -16.37 -3.20 8.69
N VAL A 326 -16.23 -1.88 8.57
CA VAL A 326 -17.25 -0.91 8.95
C VAL A 326 -17.92 -0.40 7.69
N GLU A 327 -19.25 -0.55 7.62
CA GLU A 327 -20.08 0.08 6.59
C GLU A 327 -21.01 1.08 7.27
N TRP A 328 -20.77 2.37 7.01
CA TRP A 328 -21.51 3.50 7.60
C TRP A 328 -21.57 4.64 6.59
N ASN A 329 -22.73 5.30 6.46
CA ASN A 329 -22.97 6.41 5.53
C ASN A 329 -22.46 6.17 4.08
N ARG A 330 -22.65 4.94 3.57
CA ARG A 330 -22.21 4.49 2.23
C ARG A 330 -20.68 4.49 2.04
N SER A 331 -19.93 4.75 3.09
CA SER A 331 -18.49 4.55 3.16
C SER A 331 -18.18 3.17 3.72
N ARG A 332 -17.09 2.58 3.26
CA ARG A 332 -16.60 1.29 3.75
C ARG A 332 -15.15 1.46 4.18
N SER A 333 -14.85 1.08 5.40
CA SER A 333 -13.49 1.05 5.93
C SER A 333 -13.15 -0.33 6.49
N ARG A 334 -11.85 -0.56 6.72
CA ARG A 334 -11.33 -1.78 7.34
C ARG A 334 -10.41 -1.40 8.48
N SER A 335 -10.76 -1.85 9.66
CA SER A 335 -10.03 -1.64 10.90
C SER A 335 -9.39 -2.95 11.33
N ALA A 336 -8.07 -3.00 11.46
CA ALA A 336 -7.41 -4.20 12.02
C ALA A 336 -7.86 -4.39 13.47
N LEU A 337 -8.14 -5.63 13.87
CA LEU A 337 -8.66 -5.94 15.21
C LEU A 337 -7.50 -6.02 16.20
N ASN A 338 -7.41 -5.06 17.12
CA ASN A 338 -6.36 -4.95 18.13
C ASN A 338 -6.65 -5.85 19.35
N VAL A 339 -5.59 -6.28 20.05
CA VAL A 339 -5.63 -7.18 21.21
C VAL A 339 -4.70 -6.71 22.35
N ARG A 340 -4.53 -5.40 22.56
CA ARG A 340 -3.56 -4.79 23.51
C ARG A 340 -3.57 -5.42 24.91
N ASP A 341 -4.77 -5.61 25.47
CA ASP A 341 -4.96 -6.02 26.86
C ASP A 341 -5.73 -7.34 26.98
N ILE A 342 -5.61 -8.18 25.95
CA ILE A 342 -6.21 -9.52 25.91
C ILE A 342 -5.12 -10.58 25.96
N ASP A 343 -5.34 -11.52 26.87
CA ASP A 343 -4.69 -12.83 26.85
C ASP A 343 -5.30 -13.67 25.73
N LEU A 344 -4.43 -14.18 24.85
CA LEU A 344 -4.80 -15.07 23.75
C LEU A 344 -4.43 -16.53 24.06
N ASP A 345 -3.83 -16.80 25.21
CA ASP A 345 -3.55 -18.16 25.66
C ASP A 345 -4.87 -18.94 25.75
N GLY A 346 -4.98 -20.02 24.98
CA GLY A 346 -6.21 -20.81 24.87
C GLY A 346 -7.06 -20.53 23.62
N LEU A 347 -6.70 -19.54 22.77
CA LEU A 347 -7.40 -19.27 21.52
C LEU A 347 -7.01 -20.30 20.44
N HIS A 348 -7.41 -21.55 20.65
CA HIS A 348 -7.10 -22.68 19.78
C HIS A 348 -8.37 -23.36 19.27
N PHE A 349 -8.27 -23.96 18.09
CA PHE A 349 -9.31 -24.84 17.57
C PHE A 349 -8.70 -25.89 16.62
N THR A 350 -9.42 -26.99 16.40
CA THR A 350 -8.96 -28.10 15.57
C THR A 350 -9.82 -28.24 14.33
N ARG A 351 -9.20 -28.54 13.19
CA ARG A 351 -9.86 -28.91 11.92
C ARG A 351 -9.11 -30.09 11.30
N GLU A 352 -9.81 -31.19 11.02
CA GLU A 352 -9.24 -32.35 10.28
C GLU A 352 -7.87 -32.81 10.82
N ASP A 353 -7.75 -32.91 12.15
CA ASP A 353 -6.55 -33.29 12.91
C ASP A 353 -5.38 -32.25 12.92
N GLU A 354 -5.59 -31.06 12.37
CA GLU A 354 -4.67 -29.91 12.47
C GLU A 354 -5.18 -28.89 13.51
N GLU A 355 -4.31 -28.48 14.43
CA GLU A 355 -4.60 -27.46 15.44
C GLU A 355 -4.23 -26.08 14.90
N PHE A 356 -5.03 -25.06 15.20
CA PHE A 356 -4.84 -23.66 14.82
C PHE A 356 -4.83 -22.79 16.08
N GLU A 357 -4.08 -21.71 16.05
CA GLU A 357 -3.98 -20.75 17.15
C GLU A 357 -4.23 -19.31 16.67
N GLY A 358 -4.85 -18.51 17.54
CA GLY A 358 -4.87 -17.05 17.42
C GLY A 358 -3.71 -16.44 18.17
N TYR A 359 -3.02 -15.48 17.57
CA TYR A 359 -1.85 -14.84 18.16
C TYR A 359 -1.82 -13.33 17.92
N ARG A 360 -1.04 -12.63 18.76
CA ARG A 360 -0.78 -11.20 18.67
C ARG A 360 0.34 -10.96 17.66
N THR A 361 0.05 -10.25 16.58
CA THR A 361 1.08 -9.81 15.62
C THR A 361 2.03 -8.77 16.26
N VAL A 362 3.20 -8.52 15.66
CA VAL A 362 4.11 -7.42 16.06
C VAL A 362 3.40 -6.06 16.07
N SER A 363 2.38 -5.93 15.21
CA SER A 363 1.49 -4.77 15.18
C SER A 363 0.32 -4.90 16.19
N GLY A 364 0.40 -5.70 17.24
CA GLY A 364 -0.66 -5.77 18.28
C GLY A 364 -2.06 -6.16 17.80
N ASN A 365 -2.20 -6.71 16.58
CA ASN A 365 -3.49 -7.12 16.02
C ASN A 365 -3.65 -8.64 16.06
N LEU A 366 -4.90 -9.11 16.13
CA LEU A 366 -5.25 -10.52 16.04
C LEU A 366 -4.98 -11.10 14.65
N ALA A 367 -4.32 -12.25 14.62
CA ALA A 367 -4.19 -13.10 13.45
C ALA A 367 -4.31 -14.58 13.84
N PHE A 368 -4.66 -15.43 12.86
CA PHE A 368 -4.68 -16.88 13.02
C PHE A 368 -3.57 -17.55 12.20
N ARG A 369 -3.08 -18.69 12.67
CA ARG A 369 -2.13 -19.59 11.99
C ARG A 369 -2.32 -21.04 12.46
N SER A 370 -1.69 -22.01 11.81
CA SER A 370 -1.62 -23.39 12.32
C SER A 370 -0.79 -23.43 13.61
N ALA A 371 -1.26 -24.11 14.65
CA ALA A 371 -0.56 -24.30 15.93
C ALA A 371 0.61 -25.28 15.77
N THR A 372 0.50 -26.26 14.85
CA THR A 372 1.61 -27.13 14.43
C THR A 372 2.76 -26.33 13.81
N ALA A 373 2.46 -25.18 13.20
CA ALA A 373 3.46 -24.27 12.66
C ALA A 373 4.41 -23.70 13.72
N SER A 374 3.98 -23.62 14.99
CA SER A 374 4.84 -23.17 16.10
C SER A 374 5.93 -24.18 16.44
N ARG A 375 5.74 -25.48 16.15
CA ARG A 375 6.75 -26.52 16.34
C ARG A 375 7.44 -26.97 15.05
N ARG A 376 6.90 -26.66 13.86
CA ARG A 376 7.42 -27.20 12.59
C ARG A 376 7.54 -26.27 11.38
N THR A 377 7.07 -25.03 11.32
CA THR A 377 7.13 -24.31 10.01
C THR A 377 7.46 -22.82 10.14
N PHE A 378 8.75 -22.58 10.21
CA PHE A 378 9.51 -21.53 9.50
C PHE A 378 10.99 -21.82 9.77
N GLU A 379 11.32 -22.08 11.04
CA GLU A 379 12.63 -22.60 11.45
C GLU A 379 12.85 -24.03 10.95
N ALA A 380 11.85 -24.93 10.95
CA ALA A 380 12.08 -26.31 10.48
C ALA A 380 12.19 -26.44 8.94
N GLU A 381 11.56 -25.56 8.15
CA GLU A 381 11.84 -25.45 6.71
C GLU A 381 13.24 -24.86 6.50
N GLN A 382 13.58 -23.75 7.17
CA GLN A 382 14.92 -23.16 7.08
C GLN A 382 16.04 -24.09 7.59
N SER A 383 15.72 -25.00 8.51
CA SER A 383 16.65 -25.96 9.11
C SER A 383 16.53 -27.37 8.52
N ASP A 384 15.68 -27.57 7.51
CA ASP A 384 15.52 -28.86 6.84
C ASP A 384 16.88 -29.30 6.29
N PRO A 385 17.44 -30.45 6.76
CA PRO A 385 18.70 -30.96 6.27
C PRO A 385 18.80 -31.13 4.76
N ASN A 386 17.65 -31.33 4.10
CA ASN A 386 17.58 -31.59 2.67
C ASN A 386 17.22 -30.33 1.86
N ALA A 387 17.01 -29.19 2.51
CA ALA A 387 16.70 -27.96 1.79
C ALA A 387 17.89 -27.52 0.91
N PRO A 388 17.64 -26.91 -0.27
CA PRO A 388 18.70 -26.49 -1.19
C PRO A 388 19.75 -25.56 -0.57
N TRP A 389 19.38 -24.76 0.44
CA TRP A 389 20.27 -23.84 1.14
C TRP A 389 21.12 -24.49 2.26
N MET A 390 20.90 -25.77 2.60
CA MET A 390 21.67 -26.51 3.61
C MET A 390 22.81 -27.38 3.03
N TRP A 391 23.19 -27.11 1.78
CA TRP A 391 24.19 -27.86 1.01
C TRP A 391 25.59 -27.98 1.66
N TRP A 392 25.91 -27.12 2.63
CA TRP A 392 27.24 -26.98 3.25
C TRP A 392 27.53 -27.97 4.39
N ARG A 393 26.51 -28.64 4.96
CA ARG A 393 26.62 -29.39 6.24
C ARG A 393 27.74 -30.44 6.30
N ASP A 394 28.04 -31.10 5.18
CA ASP A 394 29.07 -32.15 5.10
C ASP A 394 30.31 -31.74 4.31
N ARG A 395 30.48 -30.43 4.03
CA ARG A 395 31.50 -29.92 3.10
C ARG A 395 32.41 -28.83 3.68
N ILE A 396 32.33 -28.59 4.99
CA ILE A 396 33.15 -27.58 5.66
C ILE A 396 34.63 -27.99 5.59
N HIS A 397 35.46 -27.06 5.10
CA HIS A 397 36.91 -27.29 5.04
C HIS A 397 37.54 -27.38 6.44
N PRO A 398 38.61 -28.19 6.62
CA PRO A 398 39.33 -28.25 7.89
C PRO A 398 40.03 -26.91 8.21
N PRO A 399 40.37 -26.65 9.49
CA PRO A 399 41.07 -25.44 9.91
C PRO A 399 42.33 -25.13 9.08
N ILE A 400 42.48 -23.86 8.69
CA ILE A 400 43.62 -23.36 7.93
C ILE A 400 44.54 -22.61 8.88
N ARG A 401 45.74 -23.15 9.13
CA ARG A 401 46.69 -22.54 10.09
C ARG A 401 47.66 -21.55 9.45
N GLN A 402 47.90 -21.66 8.14
CA GLN A 402 48.86 -20.84 7.40
C GLN A 402 48.35 -20.57 5.99
N LEU A 403 48.68 -19.39 5.46
CA LEU A 403 48.37 -18.99 4.09
C LEU A 403 49.47 -19.45 3.14
N THR A 404 49.10 -20.19 2.09
CA THR A 404 50.06 -20.74 1.10
C THR A 404 49.94 -20.10 -0.28
N HIS A 405 48.94 -19.24 -0.50
CA HIS A 405 48.65 -18.62 -1.79
C HIS A 405 48.23 -17.15 -1.63
N ARG A 406 48.23 -16.40 -2.74
CA ARG A 406 47.61 -15.08 -2.79
C ARG A 406 46.10 -15.24 -2.87
N PHE A 407 45.36 -14.30 -2.28
CA PHE A 407 43.89 -14.31 -2.36
C PHE A 407 43.40 -14.03 -3.78
N GLU A 408 42.46 -14.84 -4.26
CA GLU A 408 41.85 -14.70 -5.60
C GLU A 408 40.56 -13.89 -5.56
N LEU A 409 39.83 -13.95 -4.45
CA LEU A 409 38.64 -13.14 -4.19
C LEU A 409 38.51 -12.87 -2.68
N ALA A 410 37.73 -11.86 -2.32
CA ALA A 410 37.36 -11.54 -0.95
C ALA A 410 35.84 -11.65 -0.72
N VAL A 411 35.44 -12.04 0.48
CA VAL A 411 34.06 -11.99 0.99
C VAL A 411 34.04 -11.04 2.17
N VAL A 412 33.22 -9.99 2.09
CA VAL A 412 32.99 -9.04 3.19
C VAL A 412 31.63 -9.31 3.82
N VAL A 413 31.61 -9.53 5.14
CA VAL A 413 30.40 -9.88 5.90
C VAL A 413 30.19 -8.86 7.03
N PRO A 414 29.24 -7.91 6.88
CA PRO A 414 28.85 -7.02 7.97
C PRO A 414 27.94 -7.75 8.97
N CYS A 415 28.26 -7.64 10.26
CA CYS A 415 27.60 -8.36 11.34
C CYS A 415 27.12 -7.38 12.42
N TYR A 416 25.84 -7.45 12.80
CA TYR A 416 25.28 -6.72 13.93
C TYR A 416 24.07 -7.47 14.52
N ASN A 417 24.21 -8.00 15.73
CA ASN A 417 23.16 -8.75 16.44
C ASN A 417 22.53 -9.89 15.63
N VAL A 418 23.36 -10.81 15.15
CA VAL A 418 22.98 -11.89 14.22
C VAL A 418 23.35 -13.27 14.73
N ALA A 419 23.65 -13.42 16.03
CA ALA A 419 24.13 -14.69 16.61
C ALA A 419 23.26 -15.90 16.23
N LYS A 420 21.93 -15.69 16.11
CA LYS A 420 20.96 -16.72 15.71
C LYS A 420 21.20 -17.33 14.31
N TYR A 421 21.72 -16.56 13.35
CA TYR A 421 21.81 -16.97 11.95
C TYR A 421 23.26 -17.17 11.48
N LEU A 422 24.21 -16.71 12.29
CA LEU A 422 25.61 -16.57 11.90
C LEU A 422 26.30 -17.90 11.58
N ASP A 423 25.94 -18.99 12.25
CA ASP A 423 26.56 -20.31 12.00
C ASP A 423 26.30 -20.79 10.56
N ASP A 424 25.07 -20.67 10.06
CA ASP A 424 24.72 -21.04 8.68
C ASP A 424 25.52 -20.19 7.67
N CYS A 425 25.61 -18.89 7.94
CA CYS A 425 26.36 -17.94 7.11
C CYS A 425 27.84 -18.35 7.04
N LEU A 426 28.52 -18.47 8.19
CA LEU A 426 29.94 -18.81 8.29
C LEU A 426 30.24 -20.20 7.71
N ALA A 427 29.38 -21.19 7.97
CA ALA A 427 29.54 -22.53 7.44
C ALA A 427 29.42 -22.57 5.90
N SER A 428 28.49 -21.78 5.33
CA SER A 428 28.35 -21.68 3.86
C SER A 428 29.58 -21.07 3.19
N ILE A 429 30.29 -20.16 3.86
CA ILE A 429 31.57 -19.60 3.39
C ILE A 429 32.67 -20.67 3.48
N ALA A 430 32.78 -21.34 4.64
CA ALA A 430 33.82 -22.36 4.90
C ALA A 430 33.67 -23.62 4.04
N ALA A 431 32.49 -23.85 3.46
CA ALA A 431 32.22 -24.96 2.54
C ALA A 431 32.46 -24.64 1.06
N GLN A 432 32.82 -23.39 0.70
CA GLN A 432 33.04 -23.00 -0.68
C GLN A 432 34.29 -23.67 -1.28
N ARG A 433 34.17 -24.16 -2.52
CA ARG A 433 35.35 -24.57 -3.30
C ARG A 433 36.32 -23.40 -3.44
N GLY A 434 37.58 -23.63 -3.06
CA GLY A 434 38.62 -22.61 -3.10
C GLY A 434 38.71 -21.73 -1.86
N PHE A 435 38.00 -22.05 -0.76
CA PHE A 435 38.00 -21.28 0.47
C PHE A 435 39.40 -20.87 0.99
N ALA A 436 40.40 -21.74 0.86
CA ALA A 436 41.77 -21.43 1.29
C ALA A 436 42.44 -20.26 0.53
N ALA A 437 41.96 -19.94 -0.67
CA ALA A 437 42.39 -18.79 -1.47
C ALA A 437 41.40 -17.62 -1.43
N THR A 438 40.38 -17.69 -0.57
CA THR A 438 39.38 -16.64 -0.34
C THR A 438 39.75 -15.84 0.91
N GLN A 439 39.88 -14.52 0.76
CA GLN A 439 40.01 -13.60 1.89
C GLN A 439 38.62 -13.41 2.53
N VAL A 440 38.46 -13.69 3.82
CA VAL A 440 37.18 -13.47 4.52
C VAL A 440 37.35 -12.33 5.51
N ILE A 441 36.54 -11.30 5.37
CA ILE A 441 36.58 -10.11 6.22
C ILE A 441 35.24 -10.00 6.93
N LEU A 442 35.25 -10.28 8.23
CA LEU A 442 34.09 -10.20 9.10
C LEU A 442 34.14 -8.84 9.81
N VAL A 443 33.12 -8.00 9.62
CA VAL A 443 33.07 -6.68 10.25
C VAL A 443 31.99 -6.70 11.32
N ASP A 444 32.40 -6.70 12.57
CA ASP A 444 31.50 -6.52 13.71
C ASP A 444 31.18 -5.04 13.87
N ASP A 445 29.95 -4.65 13.53
CA ASP A 445 29.45 -3.28 13.60
C ASP A 445 28.94 -2.93 15.00
N GLY A 446 29.70 -3.31 16.03
CA GLY A 446 29.40 -3.07 17.43
C GLY A 446 28.23 -3.90 17.96
N ALA A 447 28.15 -5.19 17.60
CA ALA A 447 27.13 -6.10 18.10
C ALA A 447 27.22 -6.29 19.63
N THR A 448 26.08 -6.64 20.23
CA THR A 448 25.89 -6.65 21.70
C THR A 448 25.48 -8.03 22.22
N ASP A 449 25.07 -8.91 21.30
CA ASP A 449 24.80 -10.32 21.56
C ASP A 449 26.09 -11.15 21.45
N GLU A 450 25.95 -12.47 21.28
CA GLU A 450 27.09 -13.39 21.14
C GLU A 450 27.86 -13.27 19.81
N THR A 451 27.42 -12.40 18.89
CA THR A 451 28.03 -12.23 17.55
C THR A 451 29.55 -12.01 17.61
N PRO A 452 30.11 -11.05 18.38
CA PRO A 452 31.55 -10.79 18.38
C PRO A 452 32.37 -12.01 18.79
N ARG A 453 31.88 -12.74 19.81
CA ARG A 453 32.50 -13.95 20.32
C ARG A 453 32.52 -15.07 19.28
N MET A 454 31.44 -15.23 18.52
CA MET A 454 31.33 -16.23 17.45
C MET A 454 32.28 -15.91 16.29
N LEU A 455 32.39 -14.64 15.88
CA LEU A 455 33.32 -14.20 14.83
C LEU A 455 34.77 -14.48 15.22
N ASP A 456 35.17 -14.08 16.45
CA ASP A 456 36.49 -14.35 17.00
C ASP A 456 36.79 -15.85 17.08
N HIS A 457 35.81 -16.64 17.50
CA HIS A 457 35.94 -18.09 17.57
C HIS A 457 36.22 -18.69 16.20
N PHE A 458 35.45 -18.30 15.18
CA PHE A 458 35.63 -18.77 13.81
C PHE A 458 37.00 -18.39 13.23
N ALA A 459 37.45 -17.14 13.44
CA ALA A 459 38.74 -16.66 12.95
C ALA A 459 39.94 -17.41 13.53
N ARG A 460 39.83 -17.98 14.75
CA ARG A 460 40.91 -18.80 15.36
C ARG A 460 41.21 -20.09 14.58
N PHE A 461 40.28 -20.56 13.76
CA PHE A 461 40.46 -21.79 12.96
C PHE A 461 40.98 -21.52 11.55
N TYR A 462 40.88 -20.29 11.05
CA TYR A 462 41.11 -20.00 9.63
C TYR A 462 41.98 -18.76 9.44
N ALA A 463 43.23 -18.96 9.03
CA ALA A 463 44.22 -17.90 8.82
C ALA A 463 43.87 -16.93 7.68
N ASN A 464 42.90 -17.27 6.82
CA ASN A 464 42.35 -16.43 5.77
C ASN A 464 41.18 -15.54 6.23
N VAL A 465 40.77 -15.64 7.49
CA VAL A 465 39.69 -14.83 8.09
C VAL A 465 40.30 -13.68 8.91
N THR A 466 39.76 -12.48 8.74
CA THR A 466 40.08 -11.30 9.54
C THR A 466 38.80 -10.75 10.15
N VAL A 467 38.79 -10.49 11.45
CA VAL A 467 37.69 -9.81 12.14
C VAL A 467 38.08 -8.37 12.39
N VAL A 468 37.20 -7.45 12.02
CA VAL A 468 37.32 -6.02 12.31
C VAL A 468 36.20 -5.63 13.26
N HIS A 469 36.54 -5.38 14.51
CA HIS A 469 35.60 -4.81 15.48
C HIS A 469 35.58 -3.31 15.32
N GLN A 470 34.39 -2.77 15.09
CA GLN A 470 34.19 -1.36 14.99
C GLN A 470 33.03 -0.87 15.85
N ARG A 471 32.96 0.44 15.89
CA ARG A 471 31.81 1.17 16.38
C ARG A 471 30.61 0.94 15.47
N ASN A 472 29.41 0.75 16.02
CA ASN A 472 28.21 0.78 15.18
C ASN A 472 28.15 2.07 14.34
N GLY A 473 28.24 1.90 13.03
CA GLY A 473 28.17 2.94 12.01
C GLY A 473 27.10 2.68 10.96
N GLY A 474 26.39 1.56 11.08
CA GLY A 474 25.39 1.09 10.13
C GLY A 474 25.98 0.25 9.00
N LEU A 475 25.09 -0.46 8.30
CA LEU A 475 25.44 -1.47 7.30
C LEU A 475 26.40 -0.97 6.20
N GLY A 476 26.13 0.21 5.63
CA GLY A 476 26.99 0.78 4.59
C GLY A 476 28.40 1.12 5.09
N ASN A 477 28.52 1.60 6.33
CA ASN A 477 29.80 1.89 6.95
C ASN A 477 30.59 0.59 7.20
N ALA A 478 29.94 -0.45 7.74
CA ALA A 478 30.57 -1.76 7.96
C ALA A 478 31.08 -2.39 6.65
N ARG A 479 30.30 -2.31 5.55
CA ARG A 479 30.75 -2.78 4.23
C ARG A 479 31.93 -1.97 3.70
N ASN A 480 31.95 -0.65 3.90
CA ASN A 480 33.08 0.21 3.51
C ASN A 480 34.35 -0.13 4.31
N THR A 481 34.25 -0.31 5.63
CA THR A 481 35.36 -0.75 6.48
C THR A 481 35.92 -2.09 5.99
N GLY A 482 35.05 -3.04 5.67
CA GLY A 482 35.48 -4.32 5.11
C GLY A 482 36.14 -4.17 3.74
N LEU A 483 35.58 -3.34 2.86
CA LEU A 483 36.13 -3.05 1.53
C LEU A 483 37.54 -2.44 1.61
N ASP A 484 37.82 -1.61 2.62
CA ASP A 484 39.16 -1.04 2.82
C ASP A 484 40.21 -2.10 3.21
N GLN A 485 39.80 -3.24 3.77
CA GLN A 485 40.68 -4.38 4.08
C GLN A 485 40.89 -5.35 2.91
N VAL A 486 40.15 -5.19 1.80
CA VAL A 486 40.23 -6.10 0.66
C VAL A 486 41.58 -5.99 -0.03
N SER A 487 42.29 -7.11 -0.15
CA SER A 487 43.56 -7.22 -0.88
C SER A 487 43.43 -8.04 -2.16
N ALA A 488 42.37 -8.86 -2.27
CA ALA A 488 42.08 -9.70 -3.42
C ALA A 488 41.65 -8.91 -4.67
N PRO A 489 41.85 -9.45 -5.89
CA PRO A 489 41.48 -8.77 -7.13
C PRO A 489 39.96 -8.68 -7.37
N TYR A 490 39.17 -9.54 -6.72
CA TYR A 490 37.71 -9.49 -6.74
C TYR A 490 37.13 -9.49 -5.32
N VAL A 491 35.91 -8.96 -5.15
CA VAL A 491 35.19 -8.90 -3.88
C VAL A 491 33.70 -9.17 -4.06
N THR A 492 33.09 -9.91 -3.14
CA THR A 492 31.64 -10.06 -2.98
C THR A 492 31.24 -9.68 -1.56
N PHE A 493 29.95 -9.40 -1.37
CA PHE A 493 29.37 -9.07 -0.08
C PHE A 493 28.35 -10.14 0.30
N LEU A 494 28.23 -10.45 1.59
CA LEU A 494 27.29 -11.43 2.11
C LEU A 494 26.69 -10.88 3.39
N ASP A 495 25.36 -10.83 3.47
CA ASP A 495 24.70 -10.45 4.73
C ASP A 495 24.80 -11.61 5.72
N SER A 496 25.08 -11.26 6.98
CA SER A 496 25.41 -12.22 8.05
C SER A 496 24.26 -13.15 8.48
N ASP A 497 23.05 -12.93 7.98
CA ASP A 497 21.87 -13.77 8.17
C ASP A 497 21.50 -14.64 6.95
N ASP A 498 22.23 -14.48 5.86
CA ASP A 498 22.01 -15.16 4.59
C ASP A 498 23.03 -16.28 4.34
N ILE A 499 22.83 -17.03 3.26
CA ILE A 499 23.64 -18.21 2.91
C ILE A 499 24.13 -18.09 1.46
N LEU A 500 25.41 -18.38 1.21
CA LEU A 500 25.94 -18.50 -0.14
C LEU A 500 25.40 -19.75 -0.86
N GLY A 501 25.29 -19.69 -2.18
CA GLY A 501 24.98 -20.85 -3.02
C GLY A 501 26.12 -21.88 -3.07
N GLU A 502 25.79 -23.12 -3.43
CA GLU A 502 26.79 -24.18 -3.64
C GLU A 502 27.75 -23.78 -4.77
N ASP A 503 29.06 -23.76 -4.46
CA ASP A 503 30.15 -23.33 -5.35
C ASP A 503 29.98 -21.93 -5.96
N ALA A 504 29.18 -21.06 -5.31
CA ALA A 504 28.88 -19.71 -5.77
C ALA A 504 30.15 -18.89 -6.08
N LEU A 505 31.11 -18.89 -5.16
CA LEU A 505 32.32 -18.05 -5.29
C LEU A 505 33.21 -18.52 -6.44
N ALA A 506 33.39 -19.84 -6.57
CA ALA A 506 34.20 -20.41 -7.63
C ALA A 506 33.56 -20.21 -9.01
N ALA A 507 32.24 -20.43 -9.13
CA ALA A 507 31.52 -20.23 -10.38
C ALA A 507 31.57 -18.77 -10.85
N MET A 508 31.37 -17.80 -9.94
CA MET A 508 31.45 -16.38 -10.29
C MET A 508 32.88 -15.97 -10.67
N LEU A 509 33.91 -16.48 -9.98
CA LEU A 509 35.31 -16.17 -10.31
C LEU A 509 35.73 -16.78 -11.66
N GLU A 510 35.30 -18.01 -11.95
CA GLU A 510 35.56 -18.68 -13.22
C GLU A 510 34.92 -17.93 -14.39
N ALA A 511 33.67 -17.47 -14.24
CA ALA A 511 33.01 -16.61 -15.23
C ALA A 511 33.76 -15.27 -15.42
N ALA A 512 34.14 -14.60 -14.32
CA ALA A 512 34.91 -13.36 -14.39
C ALA A 512 36.21 -13.52 -15.20
N ARG A 513 36.93 -14.63 -15.00
CA ARG A 513 38.17 -14.96 -15.71
C ARG A 513 37.94 -15.35 -17.16
N ARG A 514 36.94 -16.18 -17.42
CA ARG A 514 36.54 -16.67 -18.76
C ARG A 514 36.19 -15.50 -19.68
N ASP A 515 35.39 -14.57 -19.15
CA ASP A 515 34.75 -13.52 -19.94
C ASP A 515 35.48 -12.17 -19.83
N GLY A 516 36.45 -12.06 -18.91
CA GLY A 516 37.16 -10.81 -18.63
C GLY A 516 36.29 -9.74 -17.95
N SER A 517 35.24 -10.18 -17.25
CA SER A 517 34.24 -9.28 -16.64
C SER A 517 34.72 -8.63 -15.35
N GLU A 518 34.37 -7.35 -15.21
CA GLU A 518 34.59 -6.58 -14.00
C GLU A 518 33.42 -6.72 -13.00
N VAL A 519 32.26 -7.17 -13.45
CA VAL A 519 31.11 -7.51 -12.59
C VAL A 519 30.54 -8.86 -13.02
N VAL A 520 30.29 -9.75 -12.07
CA VAL A 520 29.60 -11.01 -12.28
C VAL A 520 28.39 -11.07 -11.36
N MET A 521 27.25 -11.52 -11.87
CA MET A 521 26.03 -11.72 -11.10
C MET A 521 25.60 -13.18 -11.19
N GLY A 522 25.08 -13.72 -10.08
CA GLY A 522 24.36 -14.98 -10.11
C GLY A 522 22.94 -14.84 -9.58
N ASP A 523 22.22 -15.97 -9.54
CA ASP A 523 20.83 -15.96 -9.13
C ASP A 523 20.68 -15.77 -7.62
N LEU A 524 19.75 -14.89 -7.24
CA LEU A 524 19.34 -14.67 -5.85
C LEU A 524 18.01 -15.41 -5.64
N VAL A 525 17.97 -16.25 -4.61
CA VAL A 525 16.80 -17.06 -4.27
C VAL A 525 16.31 -16.66 -2.87
N ASN A 526 15.07 -16.21 -2.78
CA ASN A 526 14.42 -15.89 -1.51
C ASN A 526 13.94 -17.18 -0.84
N PHE A 527 14.13 -17.31 0.48
CA PHE A 527 13.54 -18.40 1.27
C PHE A 527 12.97 -17.88 2.61
N PRO A 528 11.67 -18.13 2.92
CA PRO A 528 10.68 -18.76 2.05
C PRO A 528 10.34 -17.88 0.83
N ASP A 529 9.69 -18.46 -0.17
CA ASP A 529 9.51 -17.86 -1.49
C ASP A 529 8.85 -16.47 -1.43
N ARG A 530 9.49 -15.49 -2.07
CA ARG A 530 9.05 -14.09 -2.15
C ARG A 530 9.13 -13.62 -3.61
N PRO A 531 8.22 -12.72 -4.04
CA PRO A 531 8.23 -12.20 -5.41
C PRO A 531 9.59 -11.57 -5.77
N TYR A 532 10.15 -11.97 -6.90
CA TYR A 532 11.37 -11.39 -7.45
C TYR A 532 11.06 -10.15 -8.27
N GLY A 533 12.08 -9.30 -8.48
CA GLY A 533 11.97 -8.24 -9.47
C GLY A 533 12.24 -8.73 -10.90
N PRO A 534 12.12 -7.83 -11.88
CA PRO A 534 12.10 -8.18 -13.30
C PRO A 534 13.44 -8.76 -13.80
N TRP A 535 14.55 -8.53 -13.09
CA TRP A 535 15.85 -9.12 -13.45
C TRP A 535 15.86 -10.66 -13.35
N LYS A 536 14.88 -11.28 -12.68
CA LYS A 536 14.77 -12.74 -12.59
C LYS A 536 14.56 -13.38 -13.98
N GLU A 537 14.03 -12.64 -14.95
CA GLU A 537 13.80 -13.12 -16.32
C GLU A 537 15.10 -13.41 -17.10
N TYR A 538 16.27 -12.98 -16.61
CA TYR A 538 17.56 -13.27 -17.25
C TYR A 538 18.14 -14.66 -16.88
N PHE A 539 17.52 -15.37 -15.94
CA PHE A 539 17.91 -16.70 -15.47
C PHE A 539 17.03 -17.80 -16.08
N GLY A 540 17.56 -19.01 -16.22
CA GLY A 540 16.90 -20.20 -16.79
C GLY A 540 17.34 -20.58 -18.22
N ASP A 541 18.19 -19.77 -18.85
CA ASP A 541 18.64 -19.94 -20.23
C ASP A 541 20.18 -20.11 -20.37
N GLY A 542 20.88 -20.40 -19.26
CA GLY A 542 22.33 -20.56 -19.19
C GLY A 542 23.11 -19.25 -18.99
N ASP A 543 24.42 -19.38 -18.78
CA ASP A 543 25.35 -18.26 -18.60
C ASP A 543 25.32 -17.27 -19.77
N ARG A 544 25.44 -15.96 -19.47
CA ARG A 544 25.42 -14.88 -20.47
C ARG A 544 26.48 -13.83 -20.16
N VAL A 545 26.93 -13.13 -21.20
CA VAL A 545 27.85 -11.99 -21.07
C VAL A 545 27.22 -10.79 -21.78
N PHE A 546 27.19 -9.66 -21.09
CA PHE A 546 26.72 -8.38 -21.61
C PHE A 546 27.91 -7.43 -21.71
N HIS A 547 28.14 -6.88 -22.90
CA HIS A 547 29.22 -5.89 -23.11
C HIS A 547 28.75 -4.45 -22.91
N ASP A 548 27.43 -4.23 -22.89
CA ASP A 548 26.81 -2.96 -22.57
C ASP A 548 25.70 -3.19 -21.53
N PHE A 549 25.62 -2.34 -20.51
CA PHE A 549 24.56 -2.43 -19.51
C PHE A 549 23.17 -2.22 -20.12
N ALA A 550 23.09 -1.48 -21.24
CA ALA A 550 21.85 -1.28 -21.99
C ALA A 550 21.28 -2.58 -22.62
N ASP A 551 22.10 -3.62 -22.81
CA ASP A 551 21.66 -4.90 -23.37
C ASP A 551 20.80 -5.71 -22.39
N ALA A 552 20.84 -5.36 -21.09
CA ALA A 552 20.05 -5.98 -20.03
C ALA A 552 19.30 -4.90 -19.20
N PRO A 553 18.31 -4.21 -19.80
CA PRO A 553 17.72 -2.99 -19.23
C PRO A 553 16.99 -3.22 -17.90
N ASP A 554 16.48 -4.43 -17.63
CA ASP A 554 15.80 -4.76 -16.37
C ASP A 554 16.77 -5.18 -15.26
N MET A 555 18.06 -5.34 -15.60
CA MET A 555 19.11 -5.64 -14.62
C MET A 555 19.37 -4.47 -13.67
N ILE A 556 18.97 -3.25 -14.05
CA ILE A 556 19.03 -2.07 -13.17
C ILE A 556 18.21 -2.23 -11.88
N PHE A 557 17.22 -3.12 -11.88
CA PHE A 557 16.43 -3.40 -10.68
C PHE A 557 17.13 -4.37 -9.72
N SER A 558 18.25 -4.98 -10.12
CA SER A 558 19.10 -5.84 -9.29
C SER A 558 20.14 -5.00 -8.52
N GLY A 559 19.67 -4.09 -7.67
CA GLY A 559 20.50 -3.11 -6.97
C GLY A 559 21.30 -3.64 -5.77
N SER A 560 21.04 -4.86 -5.30
CA SER A 560 21.72 -5.47 -4.15
C SER A 560 23.19 -5.79 -4.47
N ALA A 561 24.08 -5.68 -3.49
CA ALA A 561 25.49 -6.08 -3.66
C ALA A 561 25.72 -7.59 -3.47
N CYS A 562 24.79 -8.32 -2.84
CA CYS A 562 25.08 -9.61 -2.23
C CYS A 562 25.14 -10.80 -3.22
N ASN A 563 24.47 -10.69 -4.37
CA ASN A 563 24.52 -11.71 -5.44
C ASN A 563 25.53 -11.38 -6.55
N LYS A 564 26.59 -10.62 -6.23
CA LYS A 564 27.54 -10.09 -7.22
C LYS A 564 29.00 -10.18 -6.78
N LEU A 565 29.86 -10.51 -7.74
CA LEU A 565 31.31 -10.40 -7.62
C LEU A 565 31.79 -9.16 -8.40
N PHE A 566 32.55 -8.30 -7.74
CA PHE A 566 33.08 -7.05 -8.30
C PHE A 566 34.59 -7.10 -8.43
N SER A 567 35.14 -6.57 -9.51
CA SER A 567 36.56 -6.27 -9.64
C SER A 567 36.96 -5.18 -8.64
N THR A 568 37.89 -5.49 -7.74
CA THR A 568 38.44 -4.52 -6.77
C THR A 568 39.11 -3.35 -7.51
N ARG A 569 39.67 -3.61 -8.70
CA ARG A 569 40.25 -2.56 -9.55
C ARG A 569 39.18 -1.59 -10.06
N LEU A 570 38.01 -2.09 -10.48
CA LEU A 570 36.89 -1.25 -10.91
C LEU A 570 36.44 -0.32 -9.78
N LEU A 571 36.18 -0.89 -8.59
CA LEU A 571 35.70 -0.13 -7.43
C LEU A 571 36.70 0.95 -7.01
N ARG A 572 38.00 0.64 -6.98
CA ARG A 572 39.06 1.60 -6.65
C ARG A 572 39.24 2.67 -7.73
N ARG A 573 39.21 2.30 -9.02
CA ARG A 573 39.34 3.24 -10.15
C ARG A 573 38.26 4.32 -10.11
N LEU A 574 37.05 3.94 -9.70
CA LEU A 574 35.88 4.82 -9.67
C LEU A 574 35.65 5.47 -8.30
N GLY A 575 36.40 5.07 -7.26
CA GLY A 575 36.20 5.56 -5.89
C GLY A 575 34.83 5.19 -5.32
N LEU A 576 34.22 4.08 -5.75
CA LEU A 576 32.89 3.70 -5.32
C LEU A 576 32.88 3.21 -3.87
N ARG A 577 31.84 3.60 -3.14
CA ARG A 577 31.59 3.28 -1.73
C ARG A 577 30.09 3.09 -1.53
N PHE A 578 29.72 2.32 -0.51
CA PHE A 578 28.34 2.22 -0.04
C PHE A 578 27.90 3.53 0.61
N GLY A 579 26.62 3.87 0.50
CA GLY A 579 26.06 5.05 1.17
C GLY A 579 26.11 4.87 2.69
N GLU A 580 26.68 5.85 3.41
CA GLU A 580 26.76 5.82 4.88
C GLU A 580 25.62 6.63 5.51
N GLY A 581 25.06 6.13 6.62
CA GLY A 581 23.97 6.81 7.34
C GLY A 581 22.65 6.91 6.58
N VAL A 582 22.46 6.08 5.54
CA VAL A 582 21.26 6.03 4.70
C VAL A 582 20.79 4.59 4.53
N HIS A 583 19.50 4.41 4.27
CA HIS A 583 18.95 3.15 3.77
C HIS A 583 19.25 2.99 2.27
N PHE A 584 19.15 1.76 1.74
CA PHE A 584 19.40 1.43 0.33
C PHE A 584 20.85 1.68 -0.12
N GLU A 585 21.78 1.50 0.82
CA GLU A 585 23.21 1.75 0.68
C GLU A 585 23.85 0.98 -0.49
N ASP A 586 23.35 -0.21 -0.82
CA ASP A 586 23.84 -1.06 -1.90
C ASP A 586 23.85 -0.38 -3.27
N ALA A 587 22.76 0.31 -3.59
CA ALA A 587 22.55 0.85 -4.92
C ALA A 587 23.48 2.03 -5.23
N TRP A 588 24.06 2.67 -4.20
CA TRP A 588 25.08 3.72 -4.34
C TRP A 588 26.35 3.22 -5.00
N LEU A 589 26.73 1.95 -4.76
CA LEU A 589 27.90 1.32 -5.34
C LEU A 589 27.54 0.47 -6.57
N THR A 590 26.50 -0.35 -6.43
CA THR A 590 26.21 -1.42 -7.38
C THR A 590 25.83 -0.90 -8.77
N LEU A 591 24.94 0.09 -8.85
CA LEU A 591 24.46 0.60 -10.14
C LEU A 591 25.54 1.40 -10.89
N PRO A 592 26.31 2.30 -10.24
CA PRO A 592 27.48 2.89 -10.88
C PRO A 592 28.53 1.88 -11.32
N ALA A 593 28.79 0.83 -10.53
CA ALA A 593 29.74 -0.22 -10.90
C ALA A 593 29.28 -0.98 -12.16
N MET A 594 28.01 -1.39 -12.21
CA MET A 594 27.43 -2.07 -13.37
C MET A 594 27.43 -1.20 -14.63
N LEU A 595 27.11 0.10 -14.50
CA LEU A 595 27.13 1.03 -15.62
C LEU A 595 28.53 1.24 -16.22
N ARG A 596 29.57 1.19 -15.38
CA ARG A 596 30.96 1.49 -15.77
C ARG A 596 31.82 0.26 -16.01
N ALA A 597 31.29 -0.94 -15.78
CA ALA A 597 31.98 -2.18 -16.04
C ALA A 597 32.21 -2.34 -17.55
N ASN A 598 33.37 -2.87 -17.95
CA ASN A 598 33.66 -3.21 -19.34
C ASN A 598 32.76 -4.34 -19.90
N SER A 599 32.29 -5.22 -19.04
CA SER A 599 31.36 -6.32 -19.32
C SER A 599 30.78 -6.84 -18.01
N LEU A 600 29.57 -7.39 -18.10
CA LEU A 600 28.86 -8.03 -17.02
C LEU A 600 28.63 -9.50 -17.38
N SER A 601 29.07 -10.42 -16.53
CA SER A 601 28.73 -11.83 -16.68
C SER A 601 27.54 -12.19 -15.80
N LEU A 602 26.65 -13.03 -16.32
CA LEU A 602 25.57 -13.67 -15.58
C LEU A 602 25.87 -15.17 -15.52
N VAL A 603 25.85 -15.72 -14.31
CA VAL A 603 25.96 -17.15 -14.05
C VAL A 603 24.58 -17.68 -13.71
N ASP A 604 24.08 -18.63 -14.50
CA ASP A 604 22.70 -19.11 -14.39
C ASP A 604 22.55 -20.20 -13.32
N ARG A 605 22.79 -19.83 -12.07
CA ARG A 605 22.63 -20.69 -10.91
C ARG A 605 22.41 -19.90 -9.63
N PRO A 606 21.78 -20.48 -8.60
CA PRO A 606 21.72 -19.89 -7.26
C PRO A 606 23.13 -19.64 -6.72
N VAL A 607 23.47 -18.37 -6.51
CA VAL A 607 24.71 -17.96 -5.83
C VAL A 607 24.44 -17.37 -4.45
N TYR A 608 23.18 -17.03 -4.17
CA TYR A 608 22.79 -16.36 -2.95
C TYR A 608 21.40 -16.80 -2.51
N TYR A 609 21.27 -17.23 -1.27
CA TYR A 609 20.00 -17.53 -0.63
C TYR A 609 19.68 -16.43 0.39
N TYR A 610 18.64 -15.65 0.10
CA TYR A 610 18.17 -14.53 0.91
C TYR A 610 17.10 -15.00 1.91
N ARG A 611 17.40 -14.89 3.21
CA ARG A 611 16.57 -15.36 4.31
C ARG A 611 15.50 -14.34 4.66
N GLY A 612 14.24 -14.72 4.50
CA GLY A 612 13.13 -13.99 5.10
C GLY A 612 13.13 -14.16 6.62
N ARG A 613 13.00 -13.09 7.39
CA ARG A 613 12.79 -13.14 8.85
C ARG A 613 11.28 -13.01 9.18
N PRO A 614 10.71 -13.88 10.03
CA PRO A 614 9.27 -13.90 10.33
C PRO A 614 8.88 -12.92 11.44
N ASP A 615 9.85 -12.52 12.27
CA ASP A 615 9.70 -11.60 13.40
C ASP A 615 9.55 -10.13 12.99
N GLY A 616 9.67 -9.82 11.69
CA GLY A 616 9.58 -8.45 11.19
C GLY A 616 10.78 -7.58 11.53
N SER A 617 11.89 -8.16 12.01
CA SER A 617 13.13 -7.44 12.35
C SER A 617 13.88 -6.94 11.10
N SER A 618 13.48 -7.37 9.90
CA SER A 618 14.09 -6.90 8.66
C SER A 618 13.81 -5.41 8.46
N ILE A 619 14.84 -4.67 8.07
CA ILE A 619 14.72 -3.27 7.63
C ILE A 619 13.63 -3.13 6.55
N MET A 620 13.53 -4.13 5.65
CA MET A 620 12.56 -4.17 4.55
C MET A 620 11.10 -4.30 5.01
N ASP A 621 10.83 -4.78 6.22
CA ASP A 621 9.46 -4.92 6.74
C ASP A 621 8.89 -3.59 7.27
N SER A 622 9.76 -2.64 7.63
CA SER A 622 9.40 -1.28 8.07
C SER A 622 9.57 -0.20 6.99
N LEU A 623 9.73 -0.64 5.74
CA LEU A 623 10.19 0.19 4.62
C LEU A 623 9.38 1.48 4.44
N TRP A 624 8.05 1.38 4.53
CA TRP A 624 7.14 2.50 4.28
C TRP A 624 6.65 3.20 5.55
N SER A 625 7.04 2.77 6.75
CA SER A 625 6.51 3.35 7.99
C SER A 625 7.34 4.49 8.57
N LYS A 626 8.62 4.60 8.17
CA LYS A 626 9.56 5.59 8.70
C LYS A 626 9.76 6.75 7.72
N PRO A 627 9.49 8.01 8.10
CA PRO A 627 9.75 9.18 7.26
C PRO A 627 11.19 9.28 6.75
N ALA A 628 12.18 8.87 7.56
CA ALA A 628 13.60 8.89 7.15
C ALA A 628 13.86 8.10 5.86
N ASN A 629 13.20 6.95 5.68
CA ASN A 629 13.38 6.09 4.50
C ASN A 629 12.96 6.79 3.20
N TYR A 630 11.98 7.71 3.26
CA TYR A 630 11.52 8.48 2.11
C TYR A 630 12.61 9.44 1.65
N VAL A 631 13.19 10.16 2.61
CA VAL A 631 14.28 11.11 2.37
C VAL A 631 15.53 10.38 1.87
N ASP A 632 15.90 9.27 2.49
CA ASP A 632 17.06 8.47 2.09
C ASP A 632 16.92 7.92 0.66
N HIS A 633 15.74 7.40 0.29
CA HIS A 633 15.51 6.91 -1.06
C HIS A 633 15.50 8.04 -2.09
N LEU A 634 14.99 9.23 -1.74
CA LEU A 634 15.13 10.42 -2.60
C LEU A 634 16.58 10.83 -2.79
N ARG A 635 17.41 10.77 -1.74
CA ARG A 635 18.85 11.06 -1.84
C ARG A 635 19.54 10.08 -2.79
N LEU A 636 19.23 8.78 -2.68
CA LEU A 636 19.72 7.76 -3.62
C LEU A 636 19.29 8.08 -5.05
N ASN A 637 18.00 8.35 -5.27
CA ASN A 637 17.51 8.69 -6.61
C ASN A 637 18.17 9.95 -7.15
N HIS A 638 18.38 10.97 -6.32
CA HIS A 638 19.09 12.18 -6.70
C HIS A 638 20.50 11.86 -7.19
N PHE A 639 21.24 11.09 -6.38
CA PHE A 639 22.59 10.65 -6.70
C PHE A 639 22.63 9.91 -8.05
N LEU A 640 21.78 8.91 -8.23
CA LEU A 640 21.78 8.06 -9.43
C LEU A 640 21.34 8.82 -10.71
N LEU A 641 20.35 9.72 -10.59
CA LEU A 641 19.89 10.52 -11.72
C LEU A 641 20.94 11.57 -12.12
N ASN A 642 21.63 12.18 -11.15
CA ASN A 642 22.76 13.06 -11.44
C ASN A 642 23.93 12.27 -12.05
N TYR A 643 24.24 11.09 -11.51
CA TYR A 643 25.33 10.23 -11.99
C TYR A 643 25.11 9.79 -13.46
N SER A 644 23.85 9.61 -13.86
CA SER A 644 23.49 9.21 -15.22
C SER A 644 23.13 10.37 -16.15
N ALA A 645 23.13 11.63 -15.69
CA ALA A 645 22.58 12.76 -16.44
C ALA A 645 23.24 13.00 -17.82
N GLU A 646 24.55 12.75 -17.92
CA GLU A 646 25.33 12.95 -19.15
C GLU A 646 25.42 11.69 -20.03
N GLU A 647 24.79 10.60 -19.61
CA GLU A 647 24.81 9.32 -20.34
C GLU A 647 23.95 9.36 -21.61
N ARG A 648 24.13 8.33 -22.45
CA ARG A 648 23.28 8.10 -23.63
C ARG A 648 21.80 7.95 -23.24
N PRO A 649 20.85 8.32 -24.12
CA PRO A 649 19.42 8.31 -23.82
C PRO A 649 18.89 6.98 -23.27
N GLU A 650 19.40 5.85 -23.75
CA GLU A 650 18.99 4.50 -23.35
C GLU A 650 19.32 4.23 -21.88
N ILE A 651 20.54 4.58 -21.46
CA ILE A 651 21.00 4.47 -20.07
C ILE A 651 20.23 5.43 -19.16
N ARG A 652 20.08 6.70 -19.56
CA ARG A 652 19.27 7.67 -18.80
C ARG A 652 17.86 7.14 -18.57
N ARG A 653 17.25 6.55 -19.61
CA ARG A 653 15.93 5.94 -19.51
C ARG A 653 15.90 4.81 -18.49
N MET A 654 16.93 3.95 -18.43
CA MET A 654 17.02 2.91 -17.39
C MET A 654 17.00 3.51 -15.99
N PHE A 655 17.82 4.53 -15.70
CA PHE A 655 17.85 5.16 -14.37
C PHE A 655 16.55 5.88 -14.02
N HIS A 656 15.89 6.50 -15.00
CA HIS A 656 14.52 7.00 -14.82
C HIS A 656 13.53 5.89 -14.47
N ARG A 657 13.63 4.71 -15.10
CA ARG A 657 12.79 3.54 -14.78
C ARG A 657 13.05 3.04 -13.36
N TYR A 658 14.33 2.96 -12.96
CA TYR A 658 14.72 2.61 -11.59
C TYR A 658 14.05 3.54 -10.58
N ALA A 659 14.34 4.85 -10.66
CA ALA A 659 13.82 5.84 -9.73
C ALA A 659 12.29 5.83 -9.65
N THR A 660 11.61 5.73 -10.80
CA THR A 660 10.14 5.70 -10.86
C THR A 660 9.58 4.44 -10.20
N ARG A 661 10.09 3.25 -10.56
CA ARG A 661 9.57 1.97 -10.05
C ARG A 661 9.81 1.84 -8.55
N THR A 662 11.02 2.14 -8.09
CA THR A 662 11.41 1.93 -6.69
C THR A 662 10.79 2.98 -5.77
N TYR A 663 10.57 4.21 -6.24
CA TYR A 663 9.99 5.28 -5.43
C TYR A 663 8.47 5.33 -5.45
N LYS A 664 7.80 4.67 -6.40
CA LYS A 664 6.32 4.64 -6.52
C LYS A 664 5.62 4.34 -5.19
N GLY A 665 6.08 3.33 -4.45
CA GLY A 665 5.48 2.94 -3.17
C GLY A 665 5.56 4.04 -2.12
N PHE A 666 6.72 4.70 -2.03
CA PHE A 666 6.94 5.86 -1.18
C PHE A 666 6.04 7.01 -1.61
N LEU A 667 6.08 7.41 -2.87
CA LEU A 667 5.28 8.52 -3.40
C LEU A 667 3.79 8.39 -3.01
N CYS A 668 3.18 7.23 -3.30
CA CYS A 668 1.76 7.03 -3.08
C CYS A 668 1.36 6.89 -1.60
N ASN A 669 2.30 6.48 -0.74
CA ASN A 669 2.06 6.30 0.70
C ASN A 669 2.50 7.50 1.54
N ALA A 670 3.19 8.49 0.96
CA ALA A 670 3.79 9.62 1.69
C ALA A 670 2.79 10.35 2.59
N ARG A 671 1.58 10.63 2.09
CA ARG A 671 0.52 11.33 2.84
C ARG A 671 -0.01 10.55 4.05
N ASN A 672 0.15 9.23 4.06
CA ASN A 672 -0.28 8.39 5.18
C ASN A 672 0.76 8.34 6.31
N VAL A 673 1.98 8.80 6.04
CA VAL A 673 3.16 8.63 6.92
C VAL A 673 3.72 9.96 7.38
N MET A 674 3.55 11.02 6.61
CA MET A 674 4.11 12.34 6.88
C MET A 674 3.01 13.39 6.96
N GLY A 675 3.14 14.30 7.94
CA GLY A 675 2.28 15.48 8.02
C GLY A 675 2.64 16.51 6.96
N ARG A 676 1.78 17.51 6.76
CA ARG A 676 1.93 18.53 5.72
C ARG A 676 3.28 19.25 5.75
N THR A 677 3.81 19.61 6.93
CA THR A 677 5.13 20.25 7.07
C THR A 677 6.27 19.36 6.58
N GLN A 678 6.28 18.08 6.97
CA GLN A 678 7.28 17.11 6.54
C GLN A 678 7.20 16.85 5.03
N LEU A 679 5.98 16.80 4.47
CA LEU A 679 5.79 16.70 3.03
C LEU A 679 6.35 17.94 2.32
N ALA A 680 6.13 19.15 2.85
CA ALA A 680 6.63 20.39 2.25
C ALA A 680 8.16 20.43 2.18
N GLU A 681 8.86 19.99 3.23
CA GLU A 681 10.32 19.93 3.29
C GLU A 681 10.90 19.03 2.17
N MET A 682 10.26 17.90 1.92
CA MET A 682 10.72 16.92 0.93
C MET A 682 10.24 17.21 -0.50
N PHE A 683 9.12 17.92 -0.66
CA PHE A 683 8.43 18.05 -1.94
C PHE A 683 9.25 18.78 -3.01
N ALA A 684 10.06 19.76 -2.61
CA ALA A 684 10.92 20.48 -3.54
C ALA A 684 11.94 19.56 -4.23
N ASP A 685 12.55 18.66 -3.47
CA ASP A 685 13.49 17.67 -4.00
C ASP A 685 12.77 16.61 -4.84
N LEU A 686 11.61 16.15 -4.37
CA LEU A 686 10.74 15.25 -5.12
C LEU A 686 10.36 15.82 -6.49
N HIS A 687 9.95 17.08 -6.54
CA HIS A 687 9.61 17.75 -7.79
C HIS A 687 10.82 17.87 -8.72
N ARG A 688 11.99 18.26 -8.18
CA ARG A 688 13.24 18.32 -8.94
C ARG A 688 13.57 16.96 -9.59
N HIS A 689 13.34 15.86 -8.88
CA HIS A 689 13.57 14.51 -9.43
C HIS A 689 12.57 14.13 -10.49
N TYR A 690 11.28 14.42 -10.28
CA TYR A 690 10.22 14.01 -11.21
C TYR A 690 10.14 14.89 -12.46
N ALA A 691 10.61 16.14 -12.40
CA ALA A 691 10.62 17.06 -13.54
C ALA A 691 11.45 16.54 -14.73
N GLN A 692 12.53 15.78 -14.47
CA GLN A 692 13.43 15.23 -15.49
C GLN A 692 13.00 13.85 -16.02
N ILE A 693 12.13 13.13 -15.31
CA ILE A 693 11.71 11.77 -15.70
C ILE A 693 10.74 11.87 -16.88
N PRO A 694 10.98 11.17 -18.01
CA PRO A 694 10.05 11.12 -19.12
C PRO A 694 8.68 10.57 -18.74
N ASP A 695 7.69 11.11 -19.41
CA ASP A 695 6.28 10.85 -19.22
C ASP A 695 5.91 9.38 -19.49
N ASP A 696 6.47 8.79 -20.55
CA ASP A 696 6.29 7.38 -20.90
C ASP A 696 6.85 6.43 -19.83
N VAL A 697 7.96 6.81 -19.18
CA VAL A 697 8.56 6.02 -18.10
C VAL A 697 7.67 6.01 -16.86
N ILE A 698 7.04 7.15 -16.53
CA ILE A 698 6.07 7.21 -15.43
C ILE A 698 4.87 6.31 -15.73
N VAL A 699 4.32 6.42 -16.96
CA VAL A 699 3.15 5.64 -17.38
C VAL A 699 3.42 4.13 -17.37
N GLU A 700 4.67 3.69 -17.60
CA GLU A 700 5.08 2.28 -17.52
C GLU A 700 4.77 1.63 -16.16
N PHE A 701 4.86 2.38 -15.05
CA PHE A 701 4.72 1.83 -13.69
C PHE A 701 3.42 2.23 -12.98
N VAL A 702 2.64 3.15 -13.55
CA VAL A 702 1.37 3.61 -12.99
C VAL A 702 0.28 2.56 -13.21
N THR A 703 -0.29 2.07 -12.11
CA THR A 703 -1.30 0.98 -12.15
C THR A 703 -2.73 1.46 -11.89
N SER A 704 -2.93 2.70 -11.43
CA SER A 704 -4.26 3.26 -11.17
C SER A 704 -4.32 4.77 -11.42
N PRO A 705 -5.52 5.33 -11.68
CA PRO A 705 -5.70 6.78 -11.83
C PRO A 705 -5.31 7.60 -10.60
N ALA A 706 -5.40 7.02 -9.39
CA ALA A 706 -4.98 7.67 -8.15
C ALA A 706 -3.45 7.82 -8.08
N GLN A 707 -2.71 6.75 -8.41
CA GLN A 707 -1.24 6.84 -8.50
C GLN A 707 -0.83 7.85 -9.57
N GLN A 708 -1.53 7.85 -10.70
CA GLN A 708 -1.29 8.79 -11.78
C GLN A 708 -1.34 10.26 -11.33
N LEU A 709 -2.29 10.60 -10.44
CA LEU A 709 -2.39 11.93 -9.84
C LEU A 709 -1.18 12.27 -8.96
N ASP A 710 -0.68 11.32 -8.18
CA ASP A 710 0.49 11.54 -7.31
C ASP A 710 1.75 11.80 -8.11
N HIS A 711 1.95 11.00 -9.16
CA HIS A 711 3.05 11.16 -10.10
C HIS A 711 2.94 12.50 -10.86
N TYR A 712 1.73 12.89 -11.28
CA TYR A 712 1.48 14.18 -11.90
C TYR A 712 1.79 15.32 -10.92
N ALA A 713 1.31 15.26 -9.68
CA ALA A 713 1.50 16.31 -8.68
C ALA A 713 2.99 16.53 -8.37
N ALA A 714 3.76 15.43 -8.18
CA ALA A 714 5.21 15.48 -8.04
C ALA A 714 5.87 16.10 -9.27
N LYS A 715 5.50 15.67 -10.48
CA LYS A 715 6.07 16.18 -11.73
C LYS A 715 5.72 17.64 -12.01
N SER A 716 4.51 18.06 -11.69
CA SER A 716 3.99 19.40 -11.94
C SER A 716 4.39 20.40 -10.86
N GLY A 717 4.93 19.93 -9.73
CA GLY A 717 5.20 20.76 -8.55
C GLY A 717 3.91 21.23 -7.86
N ASN A 718 2.78 20.52 -8.05
CA ASN A 718 1.51 20.89 -7.44
C ASN A 718 1.40 20.28 -6.03
N PHE A 719 1.92 21.00 -5.04
CA PHE A 719 1.96 20.55 -3.65
C PHE A 719 0.57 20.32 -3.04
N GLU A 720 -0.40 21.18 -3.36
CA GLU A 720 -1.77 21.04 -2.85
C GLU A 720 -2.42 19.76 -3.37
N LEU A 721 -2.30 19.47 -4.67
CA LEU A 721 -2.79 18.24 -5.27
C LEU A 721 -2.11 16.99 -4.68
N PHE A 722 -0.84 17.10 -4.30
CA PHE A 722 -0.10 16.00 -3.68
C PHE A 722 -0.58 15.72 -2.25
N CYS A 723 -0.81 16.77 -1.46
CA CYS A 723 -1.24 16.65 -0.06
C CYS A 723 -2.71 16.24 0.05
N ASP A 724 -3.58 16.96 -0.66
CA ASP A 724 -5.03 16.76 -0.59
C ASP A 724 -5.66 16.82 -1.99
N PRO A 725 -5.78 15.66 -2.67
CA PRO A 725 -6.26 15.63 -4.04
C PRO A 725 -7.77 15.87 -4.16
N GLU A 726 -8.56 15.65 -3.11
CA GLU A 726 -10.02 15.72 -3.20
C GLU A 726 -10.53 17.14 -3.47
N PRO A 727 -10.14 18.18 -2.70
CA PRO A 727 -10.54 19.57 -2.99
C PRO A 727 -10.03 20.04 -4.35
N ALA A 728 -8.80 19.66 -4.72
CA ALA A 728 -8.22 20.03 -6.00
C ALA A 728 -8.98 19.41 -7.18
N LEU A 729 -9.47 18.17 -7.03
CA LEU A 729 -10.32 17.50 -8.02
C LEU A 729 -11.73 18.08 -8.07
N ALA A 730 -12.32 18.43 -6.92
CA ALA A 730 -13.64 19.05 -6.84
C ALA A 730 -13.66 20.47 -7.43
N ALA A 731 -12.57 21.22 -7.27
CA ALA A 731 -12.41 22.57 -7.83
C ALA A 731 -11.91 22.57 -9.29
N ALA A 732 -11.43 21.43 -9.81
CA ALA A 732 -10.97 21.35 -11.18
C ALA A 732 -12.15 21.53 -12.16
N PRO A 733 -11.99 22.34 -13.21
CA PRO A 733 -13.02 22.45 -14.23
C PRO A 733 -13.26 21.09 -14.88
N LEU A 734 -14.51 20.76 -15.19
CA LEU A 734 -14.90 19.54 -15.89
C LEU A 734 -14.61 19.65 -17.39
N ARG A 735 -13.35 19.93 -17.67
CA ARG A 735 -12.78 20.20 -18.97
C ARG A 735 -11.63 19.23 -19.22
N LEU A 736 -11.71 18.54 -20.34
CA LEU A 736 -10.66 17.67 -20.84
C LEU A 736 -9.99 18.30 -22.05
N GLU A 737 -8.66 18.27 -22.05
CA GLU A 737 -7.86 18.60 -23.23
C GLU A 737 -7.62 17.32 -24.07
N LEU A 738 -7.26 17.50 -25.33
CA LEU A 738 -7.09 16.42 -26.31
C LEU A 738 -5.77 16.57 -27.06
N ASP A 739 -5.04 15.46 -27.20
CA ASP A 739 -3.96 15.31 -28.18
C ASP A 739 -4.21 14.10 -29.09
N ASP A 740 -3.19 13.71 -29.85
CA ASP A 740 -3.28 12.60 -30.81
C ASP A 740 -3.46 11.24 -30.09
N ASP A 741 -3.04 11.13 -28.83
CA ASP A 741 -3.03 9.90 -28.05
C ASP A 741 -4.23 9.74 -27.10
N GLY A 742 -4.84 10.82 -26.60
CA GLY A 742 -5.95 10.70 -25.65
C GLY A 742 -6.50 11.97 -25.01
N PHE A 743 -7.19 11.78 -23.88
CA PHE A 743 -7.79 12.83 -23.05
C PHE A 743 -6.86 13.22 -21.91
N TYR A 744 -6.88 14.49 -21.47
CA TYR A 744 -6.06 15.02 -20.38
C TYR A 744 -6.90 15.83 -19.39
N ARG A 745 -6.57 15.71 -18.11
CA ARG A 745 -7.14 16.60 -17.09
C ARG A 745 -6.44 17.95 -17.11
N THR A 746 -7.21 19.00 -16.86
CA THR A 746 -6.67 20.33 -16.56
C THR A 746 -6.84 20.64 -15.09
N PHE A 747 -5.76 21.08 -14.45
CA PHE A 747 -5.77 21.58 -13.08
C PHE A 747 -5.48 23.08 -13.09
N ALA A 748 -5.96 23.80 -12.09
CA ALA A 748 -5.63 25.22 -11.90
C ALA A 748 -4.09 25.38 -11.77
N GLY A 749 -3.51 26.38 -12.46
CA GLY A 749 -2.08 26.69 -12.37
C GLY A 749 -1.24 26.55 -13.65
N GLY A 750 -1.82 26.17 -14.79
CA GLY A 750 -1.19 26.32 -16.11
C GLY A 750 0.04 25.45 -16.39
N VAL A 751 0.21 24.32 -15.69
CA VAL A 751 1.32 23.40 -15.95
C VAL A 751 1.16 22.75 -17.32
N ARG A 752 2.29 22.55 -18.04
CA ARG A 752 2.33 21.95 -19.39
C ARG A 752 1.51 20.64 -19.44
N PRO A 753 0.85 20.34 -20.58
CA PRO A 753 0.22 19.05 -20.79
C PRO A 753 1.23 17.93 -20.56
N SER A 754 0.97 17.06 -19.59
CA SER A 754 1.76 15.86 -19.32
C SER A 754 0.84 14.66 -19.50
N THR A 755 1.32 13.62 -20.17
CA THR A 755 0.71 12.28 -20.25
C THR A 755 0.54 11.65 -18.88
N THR A 756 1.23 12.14 -17.85
CA THR A 756 0.94 11.77 -16.47
C THR A 756 -0.42 12.29 -16.00
N ALA A 757 -1.05 13.26 -16.67
CA ALA A 757 -2.45 13.66 -16.44
C ALA A 757 -3.47 12.96 -17.38
N ARG A 758 -3.02 11.98 -18.19
CA ARG A 758 -3.84 11.33 -19.21
C ARG A 758 -5.00 10.56 -18.60
N VAL A 759 -6.21 10.83 -19.07
CA VAL A 759 -7.41 10.06 -18.74
C VAL A 759 -7.51 8.90 -19.72
N LYS A 760 -7.62 7.66 -19.21
CA LYS A 760 -7.87 6.48 -20.05
C LYS A 760 -9.17 6.67 -20.86
N ASP A 761 -9.26 6.02 -22.03
CA ASP A 761 -10.42 6.15 -22.90
C ASP A 761 -11.74 5.93 -22.12
N PRO A 762 -12.73 6.82 -22.31
CA PRO A 762 -13.95 6.77 -21.53
C PRO A 762 -14.78 5.55 -21.89
N ASN A 763 -15.45 5.02 -20.87
CA ASN A 763 -16.39 3.93 -21.07
C ASN A 763 -17.78 4.52 -21.33
N VAL A 764 -18.22 4.49 -22.58
CA VAL A 764 -19.52 5.00 -23.01
C VAL A 764 -20.41 3.84 -23.42
N VAL A 765 -21.59 3.77 -22.80
CA VAL A 765 -22.50 2.65 -22.93
C VAL A 765 -23.88 3.14 -23.32
N VAL A 766 -24.46 2.53 -24.35
CA VAL A 766 -25.88 2.69 -24.71
C VAL A 766 -26.71 1.73 -23.86
N GLU A 767 -27.70 2.27 -23.16
CA GLU A 767 -28.63 1.50 -22.33
C GLU A 767 -29.98 1.29 -23.03
N SER A 768 -30.38 2.25 -23.87
CA SER A 768 -31.72 2.34 -24.45
C SER A 768 -31.69 3.03 -25.80
N VAL A 769 -32.49 2.50 -26.73
CA VAL A 769 -32.82 3.15 -28.00
C VAL A 769 -34.33 3.03 -28.19
N ARG A 770 -35.02 4.15 -28.28
CA ARG A 770 -36.48 4.23 -28.35
C ARG A 770 -36.89 5.20 -29.43
N ALA A 771 -38.00 4.93 -30.11
CA ALA A 771 -38.61 5.90 -31.01
C ALA A 771 -39.67 6.71 -30.26
N ARG A 772 -39.65 8.02 -30.47
CA ARG A 772 -40.69 8.97 -30.08
C ARG A 772 -41.07 9.73 -31.35
N ASP A 773 -42.21 9.37 -31.91
CA ASP A 773 -42.70 9.90 -33.19
C ASP A 773 -41.68 9.72 -34.33
N ASP A 774 -41.20 10.82 -34.91
CA ASP A 774 -40.21 10.85 -36.00
C ASP A 774 -38.75 10.96 -35.50
N VAL A 775 -38.50 10.74 -34.20
CA VAL A 775 -37.17 10.85 -33.59
C VAL A 775 -36.77 9.56 -32.88
N LEU A 776 -35.52 9.14 -33.08
CA LEU A 776 -34.90 8.04 -32.36
C LEU A 776 -34.10 8.59 -31.18
N VAL A 777 -34.61 8.38 -29.97
CA VAL A 777 -33.95 8.78 -28.71
C VAL A 777 -33.00 7.68 -28.28
N VAL A 778 -31.72 8.01 -28.14
CA VAL A 778 -30.65 7.13 -27.67
C VAL A 778 -30.21 7.61 -26.29
N GLU A 779 -30.18 6.71 -25.32
CA GLU A 779 -29.85 7.04 -23.93
C GLU A 779 -28.82 6.05 -23.38
N GLY A 780 -27.98 6.53 -22.49
CA GLY A 780 -26.92 5.72 -21.93
C GLY A 780 -26.26 6.31 -20.69
N CYS A 781 -25.11 5.73 -20.36
CA CYS A 781 -24.20 6.24 -19.35
C CYS A 781 -22.78 6.37 -19.92
N MET A 782 -22.00 7.26 -19.32
CA MET A 782 -20.59 7.45 -19.63
C MET A 782 -19.80 7.60 -18.33
N ALA A 783 -18.58 7.09 -18.32
CA ALA A 783 -17.62 7.29 -17.25
C ALA A 783 -16.24 7.58 -17.84
N PHE A 784 -15.57 8.56 -17.24
CA PHE A 784 -14.21 8.93 -17.56
C PHE A 784 -13.37 8.57 -16.33
N PRO A 785 -12.45 7.59 -16.41
CA PRO A 785 -11.73 7.10 -15.24
C PRO A 785 -11.04 8.21 -14.44
N GLY A 786 -11.39 8.32 -13.16
CA GLY A 786 -10.88 9.35 -12.24
C GLY A 786 -11.23 10.80 -12.60
N VAL A 787 -12.30 11.02 -13.37
CA VAL A 787 -12.90 12.36 -13.57
C VAL A 787 -14.26 12.37 -12.88
N ASP A 788 -14.53 13.41 -12.10
CA ASP A 788 -15.83 13.60 -11.47
C ASP A 788 -16.83 14.12 -12.52
N LEU A 789 -17.85 13.34 -12.88
CA LEU A 789 -18.89 13.76 -13.82
C LEU A 789 -20.23 14.06 -13.14
N SER A 790 -20.19 14.44 -11.86
CA SER A 790 -21.36 14.91 -11.11
C SER A 790 -21.92 16.21 -11.68
N GLY A 791 -21.04 17.09 -12.18
CA GLY A 791 -21.39 18.33 -12.89
C GLY A 791 -21.38 18.19 -14.42
N PRO A 792 -21.94 19.17 -15.15
CA PRO A 792 -21.88 19.20 -16.61
C PRO A 792 -20.44 19.42 -17.10
N MET A 793 -20.03 18.70 -18.13
CA MET A 793 -18.75 18.93 -18.79
C MET A 793 -18.76 20.23 -19.60
N ASP A 794 -17.65 20.94 -19.60
CA ASP A 794 -17.42 22.11 -20.48
C ASP A 794 -17.19 21.68 -21.94
N ASN A 795 -16.70 20.45 -22.15
CA ASN A 795 -16.50 19.91 -23.49
C ASN A 795 -17.83 19.75 -24.21
N ARG A 796 -17.93 20.22 -25.46
CA ARG A 796 -19.05 19.91 -26.34
C ARG A 796 -19.08 18.41 -26.65
N LEU A 797 -20.24 17.79 -26.40
CA LEU A 797 -20.48 16.37 -26.65
C LEU A 797 -21.45 16.18 -27.81
N GLU A 798 -21.16 15.22 -28.68
CA GLU A 798 -22.03 14.87 -29.80
C GLU A 798 -22.16 13.35 -29.94
N LEU A 799 -23.34 12.90 -30.37
CA LEU A 799 -23.53 11.55 -30.85
C LEU A 799 -23.29 11.52 -32.36
N VAL A 800 -22.44 10.60 -32.80
CA VAL A 800 -22.10 10.39 -34.20
C VAL A 800 -22.67 9.05 -34.64
N TYR A 801 -23.52 9.09 -35.65
CA TYR A 801 -23.94 7.90 -36.38
C TYR A 801 -23.17 7.85 -37.70
N GLN A 802 -22.31 6.85 -37.86
CA GLN A 802 -21.41 6.74 -39.00
C GLN A 802 -21.72 5.47 -39.79
N THR A 803 -21.96 5.60 -41.09
CA THR A 803 -22.03 4.46 -42.02
C THR A 803 -20.76 4.41 -42.88
N ARG A 804 -20.66 3.43 -43.79
CA ARG A 804 -19.54 3.34 -44.74
C ARG A 804 -19.44 4.56 -45.67
N HIS A 805 -20.55 5.27 -45.92
CA HIS A 805 -20.63 6.30 -46.96
C HIS A 805 -21.14 7.65 -46.46
N SER A 806 -21.54 7.76 -45.19
CA SER A 806 -22.16 8.96 -44.63
C SER A 806 -21.90 9.06 -43.13
N LYS A 807 -22.04 10.27 -42.59
CA LYS A 807 -21.82 10.56 -41.18
C LYS A 807 -22.82 11.62 -40.73
N VAL A 808 -23.64 11.25 -39.75
CA VAL A 808 -24.61 12.13 -39.09
C VAL A 808 -24.09 12.44 -37.71
N THR A 809 -24.19 13.70 -37.30
CA THR A 809 -23.78 14.14 -35.95
C THR A 809 -24.91 14.97 -35.34
N VAL A 810 -25.26 14.67 -34.10
CA VAL A 810 -26.29 15.38 -33.32
C VAL A 810 -25.75 15.75 -31.94
N PRO A 811 -26.22 16.84 -31.31
CA PRO A 811 -25.86 17.16 -29.93
C PRO A 811 -26.19 16.02 -28.97
N LEU A 812 -25.32 15.81 -27.99
CA LEU A 812 -25.54 14.87 -26.89
C LEU A 812 -25.60 15.65 -25.59
N THR A 813 -26.68 15.42 -24.83
CA THR A 813 -26.93 16.12 -23.57
C THR A 813 -26.55 15.21 -22.41
N GLN A 814 -25.68 15.71 -21.52
CA GLN A 814 -25.35 15.06 -20.26
C GLN A 814 -26.54 15.16 -19.29
N VAL A 815 -26.83 14.08 -18.57
CA VAL A 815 -27.92 13.99 -17.60
C VAL A 815 -27.40 13.48 -16.29
N TYR A 816 -27.72 14.18 -15.20
CA TYR A 816 -27.41 13.71 -13.86
C TYR A 816 -28.22 12.44 -13.53
N ARG A 817 -27.53 11.35 -13.14
CA ARG A 817 -28.13 10.05 -12.82
C ARG A 817 -27.92 9.70 -11.35
N ARG A 818 -28.86 10.15 -10.50
CA ARG A 818 -28.82 9.88 -9.05
C ARG A 818 -28.79 8.39 -8.70
N ASP A 819 -29.38 7.55 -9.55
CA ASP A 819 -29.41 6.09 -9.41
C ASP A 819 -28.03 5.42 -9.59
N LEU A 820 -27.05 6.12 -10.17
CA LEU A 820 -25.69 5.61 -10.41
C LEU A 820 -24.60 6.29 -9.56
N TRP A 821 -24.99 7.17 -8.64
CA TRP A 821 -24.08 7.94 -7.76
C TRP A 821 -23.10 7.08 -6.95
N ASN A 822 -23.43 5.81 -6.70
CA ASN A 822 -22.63 4.89 -5.88
C ASN A 822 -22.17 3.59 -6.61
N ALA A 823 -22.18 3.56 -7.94
CA ALA A 823 -22.09 2.28 -8.66
C ALA A 823 -20.74 1.52 -8.52
N ARG A 824 -19.67 2.07 -7.92
CA ARG A 824 -18.42 1.34 -7.63
C ARG A 824 -17.57 1.97 -6.52
N ASN A 825 -17.50 1.35 -5.33
CA ASN A 825 -16.45 1.53 -4.30
C ASN A 825 -15.91 2.98 -4.12
N GLY A 826 -16.71 4.03 -4.35
CA GLY A 826 -16.29 5.44 -4.36
C GLY A 826 -15.23 5.86 -5.40
N ARG A 827 -15.02 5.14 -6.53
CA ARG A 827 -13.86 5.37 -7.42
C ARG A 827 -14.12 5.90 -8.83
N ASP A 828 -15.28 5.66 -9.42
CA ASP A 828 -15.63 6.19 -10.75
C ASP A 828 -17.04 6.80 -10.70
N LEU A 829 -17.16 8.10 -11.01
CA LEU A 829 -18.42 8.83 -11.06
C LEU A 829 -18.97 8.79 -12.50
N TYR A 830 -20.25 8.40 -12.63
CA TYR A 830 -20.92 8.22 -13.91
C TYR A 830 -21.82 9.41 -14.22
N ALA A 831 -21.89 9.78 -15.49
CA ALA A 831 -22.96 10.65 -15.99
C ALA A 831 -23.89 9.86 -16.92
N GLY A 832 -25.18 10.16 -16.85
CA GLY A 832 -26.11 9.77 -17.89
C GLY A 832 -25.93 10.64 -19.12
N TRP A 833 -26.45 10.17 -20.24
CA TRP A 833 -26.56 10.99 -21.44
C TRP A 833 -27.77 10.58 -22.28
N HIS A 834 -28.26 11.52 -23.08
CA HIS A 834 -29.21 11.23 -24.15
C HIS A 834 -28.93 12.06 -25.39
N ALA A 835 -29.35 11.54 -26.54
CA ALA A 835 -29.28 12.22 -27.83
C ALA A 835 -30.51 11.88 -28.67
N GLU A 836 -30.93 12.82 -29.51
CA GLU A 836 -32.09 12.69 -30.37
C GLU A 836 -31.65 12.64 -31.83
N LEU A 837 -31.99 11.56 -32.53
CA LEU A 837 -31.67 11.34 -33.95
C LEU A 837 -32.95 11.44 -34.78
N PRO A 838 -33.18 12.54 -35.51
CA PRO A 838 -34.32 12.66 -36.41
C PRO A 838 -34.29 11.60 -37.51
N ALA A 839 -35.43 11.00 -37.81
CA ALA A 839 -35.53 9.90 -38.77
C ALA A 839 -35.15 10.31 -40.21
N GLU A 840 -35.44 11.57 -40.59
CA GLU A 840 -35.08 12.13 -41.89
C GLU A 840 -33.57 12.23 -42.07
N VAL A 841 -32.88 12.78 -41.06
CA VAL A 841 -31.41 12.89 -41.05
C VAL A 841 -30.75 11.50 -41.08
N LEU A 842 -31.33 10.53 -40.38
CA LEU A 842 -30.88 9.14 -40.48
C LEU A 842 -31.12 8.56 -41.89
N ALA A 843 -32.21 8.92 -42.57
CA ALA A 843 -32.51 8.41 -43.91
C ALA A 843 -31.55 8.96 -44.97
N ASP A 844 -31.12 10.22 -44.84
CA ASP A 844 -30.12 10.85 -45.72
C ASP A 844 -28.76 10.13 -45.68
N SER A 845 -28.46 9.50 -44.54
CA SER A 845 -27.24 8.72 -44.35
C SER A 845 -27.29 7.36 -45.09
N GLY A 846 -28.43 6.98 -45.68
CA GLY A 846 -28.66 5.75 -46.42
C GLY A 846 -29.09 4.56 -45.55
N PHE A 847 -29.31 3.41 -46.20
CA PHE A 847 -29.83 2.17 -45.57
C PHE A 847 -28.74 1.15 -45.21
N GLY A 848 -27.51 1.65 -45.03
CA GLY A 848 -26.34 0.90 -44.60
C GLY A 848 -26.37 0.57 -43.11
N VAL A 849 -25.41 -0.24 -42.66
CA VAL A 849 -25.16 -0.45 -41.22
C VAL A 849 -24.24 0.67 -40.75
N GLY A 850 -24.61 1.36 -39.68
CA GLY A 850 -23.75 2.35 -39.04
C GLY A 850 -23.52 2.09 -37.56
N ASP A 851 -22.40 2.60 -37.06
CA ASP A 851 -21.99 2.55 -35.65
C ASP A 851 -22.29 3.87 -34.93
N LEU A 852 -22.49 3.79 -33.61
CA LEU A 852 -22.69 4.94 -32.74
C LEU A 852 -21.39 5.26 -31.98
N ARG A 853 -20.98 6.53 -32.00
CA ARG A 853 -19.79 7.02 -31.31
C ARG A 853 -20.12 8.28 -30.51
N LEU A 854 -19.50 8.43 -29.35
CA LEU A 854 -19.43 9.70 -28.64
C LEU A 854 -18.30 10.51 -29.26
N ARG A 855 -18.59 11.72 -29.75
CA ARG A 855 -17.55 12.70 -30.05
C ARG A 855 -17.42 13.66 -28.87
N VAL A 856 -16.19 13.84 -28.42
CA VAL A 856 -15.81 14.86 -27.44
C VAL A 856 -14.94 15.87 -28.15
N HIS A 857 -15.32 17.15 -28.09
CA HIS A 857 -14.54 18.25 -28.67
C HIS A 857 -13.62 18.89 -27.64
N LEU A 858 -12.50 19.45 -28.11
CA LEU A 858 -11.76 20.45 -27.32
C LEU A 858 -12.69 21.65 -27.05
N ALA A 859 -12.46 22.35 -25.94
CA ALA A 859 -13.32 23.49 -25.57
C ALA A 859 -13.32 24.62 -26.62
N ASP A 860 -12.24 24.77 -27.40
CA ASP A 860 -12.15 25.74 -28.50
C ASP A 860 -12.70 25.22 -29.85
N GLY A 861 -13.12 23.94 -29.91
CA GLY A 861 -13.64 23.28 -31.11
C GLY A 861 -12.61 22.89 -32.17
N SER A 862 -11.31 23.12 -31.96
CA SER A 862 -10.25 22.86 -32.94
C SER A 862 -9.99 21.38 -33.21
N ARG A 863 -10.22 20.52 -32.21
CA ARG A 863 -9.97 19.07 -32.27
C ARG A 863 -11.12 18.27 -31.66
N HIS A 864 -11.24 17.01 -32.07
CA HIS A 864 -12.22 16.09 -31.50
C HIS A 864 -11.74 14.63 -31.53
N ARG A 865 -12.23 13.82 -30.58
CA ARG A 865 -11.98 12.36 -30.53
C ARG A 865 -13.30 11.61 -30.52
N ASN A 866 -13.40 10.54 -31.31
CA ASN A 866 -14.60 9.69 -31.36
C ASN A 866 -14.35 8.40 -30.55
N VAL A 867 -15.23 8.11 -29.60
CA VAL A 867 -15.19 6.93 -28.73
C VAL A 867 -16.35 6.01 -29.09
N VAL A 868 -16.08 4.75 -29.36
CA VAL A 868 -17.12 3.77 -29.74
C VAL A 868 -18.07 3.53 -28.57
N MET A 869 -19.36 3.66 -28.81
CA MET A 869 -20.38 3.37 -27.80
C MET A 869 -20.69 1.87 -27.75
N LYS A 870 -20.55 1.27 -26.57
CA LYS A 870 -20.81 -0.15 -26.34
C LYS A 870 -22.27 -0.39 -25.96
N ALA A 871 -22.85 -1.50 -26.37
CA ALA A 871 -24.18 -1.92 -25.98
C ALA A 871 -24.14 -2.52 -24.57
N ARG A 872 -25.00 -2.06 -23.66
CA ARG A 872 -25.17 -2.71 -22.35
C ARG A 872 -25.86 -4.07 -22.50
N LEU A 873 -25.06 -5.13 -22.60
CA LEU A 873 -25.49 -6.48 -22.98
C LEU A 873 -26.61 -7.07 -22.11
N ALA A 874 -26.63 -6.72 -20.82
CA ALA A 874 -27.50 -7.34 -19.82
C ALA A 874 -29.00 -7.11 -20.09
N LEU A 875 -29.35 -6.11 -20.91
CA LEU A 875 -30.73 -5.64 -20.99
C LEU A 875 -31.53 -6.15 -22.19
N HIS A 876 -30.95 -6.75 -23.23
CA HIS A 876 -31.68 -7.21 -24.45
C HIS A 876 -32.60 -6.18 -25.15
N ARG A 877 -32.74 -4.96 -24.63
CA ARG A 877 -33.48 -3.79 -25.16
C ARG A 877 -32.87 -3.22 -26.44
N LEU A 878 -31.68 -3.67 -26.81
CA LEU A 878 -30.89 -3.24 -27.96
C LEU A 878 -30.92 -4.26 -29.12
N LYS A 879 -31.86 -5.20 -29.10
CA LYS A 879 -31.96 -6.27 -30.10
C LYS A 879 -33.33 -6.28 -30.73
N GLY A 880 -33.38 -6.04 -32.04
CA GLY A 880 -34.58 -6.28 -32.84
C GLY A 880 -35.00 -5.10 -33.70
N PRO A 881 -36.02 -5.34 -34.55
CA PRO A 881 -36.59 -4.31 -35.41
C PRO A 881 -37.48 -3.34 -34.61
N GLY A 882 -37.38 -2.05 -34.93
CA GLY A 882 -38.28 -1.00 -34.45
C GLY A 882 -38.81 -0.14 -35.60
N ARG A 883 -39.61 0.87 -35.26
CA ARG A 883 -40.12 1.89 -36.19
C ARG A 883 -39.81 3.27 -35.65
N VAL A 884 -39.41 4.18 -36.54
CA VAL A 884 -39.23 5.61 -36.27
C VAL A 884 -39.74 6.35 -37.50
N GLY A 885 -40.78 7.17 -37.33
CA GLY A 885 -41.54 7.73 -38.44
C GLY A 885 -41.94 6.72 -39.52
N PRO A 886 -41.70 7.01 -40.82
CA PRO A 886 -42.05 6.10 -41.92
C PRO A 886 -41.05 4.94 -42.07
N TYR A 887 -39.94 4.93 -41.32
CA TYR A 887 -38.85 3.98 -41.47
C TYR A 887 -38.90 2.85 -40.44
N ARG A 888 -38.40 1.68 -40.82
CA ARG A 888 -38.07 0.61 -39.88
C ARG A 888 -36.58 0.68 -39.58
N TYR A 889 -36.19 0.46 -38.33
CA TYR A 889 -34.77 0.35 -37.96
C TYR A 889 -34.48 -1.03 -37.38
N MET A 890 -33.21 -1.43 -37.41
CA MET A 890 -32.72 -2.67 -36.82
C MET A 890 -31.49 -2.36 -35.98
N LEU A 891 -31.53 -2.78 -34.72
CA LEU A 891 -30.38 -2.71 -33.81
C LEU A 891 -29.71 -4.06 -33.71
N THR A 892 -28.39 -4.08 -33.90
CA THR A 892 -27.59 -5.29 -33.75
C THR A 892 -26.30 -5.02 -33.01
N ILE A 893 -25.76 -6.04 -32.33
CA ILE A 893 -24.49 -5.94 -31.59
C ILE A 893 -23.41 -6.69 -32.37
N ALA A 894 -22.29 -6.02 -32.61
CA ALA A 894 -21.12 -6.54 -33.32
C ALA A 894 -20.03 -7.05 -32.37
N ALA A 895 -18.79 -7.23 -32.85
CA ALA A 895 -17.66 -7.56 -31.99
C ALA A 895 -17.38 -6.42 -30.98
N GLN A 896 -16.75 -6.75 -29.85
CA GLN A 896 -16.44 -5.80 -28.76
C GLN A 896 -17.67 -5.04 -28.23
N ASP A 897 -18.85 -5.63 -28.37
CA ASP A 897 -20.14 -5.09 -27.93
C ASP A 897 -20.58 -3.79 -28.60
N ALA A 898 -20.01 -3.42 -29.75
CA ALA A 898 -20.41 -2.21 -30.48
C ALA A 898 -21.88 -2.28 -30.96
N LEU A 899 -22.65 -1.20 -30.76
CA LEU A 899 -24.04 -1.10 -31.22
C LEU A 899 -24.10 -0.62 -32.67
N HIS A 900 -24.71 -1.42 -33.53
CA HIS A 900 -24.96 -1.12 -34.94
C HIS A 900 -26.43 -0.82 -35.16
N LEU A 901 -26.71 0.33 -35.78
CA LEU A 901 -28.03 0.77 -36.22
C LEU A 901 -28.12 0.65 -37.75
N ARG A 902 -29.26 0.21 -38.27
CA ARG A 902 -29.55 0.18 -39.71
C ARG A 902 -30.99 0.57 -39.97
N LEU A 903 -31.21 1.54 -40.86
CA LEU A 903 -32.54 1.80 -41.42
C LEU A 903 -32.90 0.77 -42.51
N VAL A 904 -34.19 0.50 -42.64
CA VAL A 904 -34.78 -0.41 -43.62
C VAL A 904 -35.85 0.36 -44.39
N ALA A 905 -35.67 0.43 -45.72
CA ALA A 905 -36.60 1.10 -46.61
C ALA A 905 -38.00 0.47 -46.57
N SER A 906 -39.03 1.29 -46.81
CA SER A 906 -40.45 0.98 -46.58
C SER A 906 -41.10 0.11 -47.67
N GLY A 907 -40.46 -0.07 -48.83
CA GLY A 907 -41.01 -0.77 -50.01
C GLY A 907 -41.03 -2.31 -49.97
N PRO A 908 -41.87 -2.99 -50.78
CA PRO A 908 -42.06 -4.45 -50.75
C PRO A 908 -40.77 -5.24 -51.01
N ALA A 909 -40.01 -4.85 -52.05
CA ALA A 909 -38.73 -5.47 -52.40
C ALA A 909 -37.64 -5.26 -51.33
N ALA A 910 -37.69 -4.15 -50.59
CA ALA A 910 -36.77 -3.90 -49.47
C ALA A 910 -37.10 -4.78 -48.27
N ARG A 911 -38.39 -5.05 -48.00
CA ARG A 911 -38.83 -5.96 -46.93
C ARG A 911 -38.38 -7.40 -47.18
N VAL A 912 -38.49 -7.88 -48.42
CA VAL A 912 -38.05 -9.24 -48.81
C VAL A 912 -36.53 -9.37 -48.70
N ARG A 913 -35.76 -8.41 -49.24
CA ARG A 913 -34.30 -8.38 -49.10
C ARG A 913 -33.86 -8.34 -47.63
N HIS A 914 -34.57 -7.58 -46.80
CA HIS A 914 -34.31 -7.53 -45.36
C HIS A 914 -34.59 -8.86 -44.66
N ALA A 915 -35.70 -9.53 -44.99
CA ALA A 915 -36.05 -10.83 -44.44
C ALA A 915 -34.99 -11.91 -44.80
N LEU A 916 -34.54 -11.94 -46.05
CA LEU A 916 -33.49 -12.85 -46.53
C LEU A 916 -32.13 -12.58 -45.86
N TRP A 917 -31.72 -11.31 -45.78
CA TRP A 917 -30.48 -10.92 -45.09
C TRP A 917 -30.52 -11.29 -43.60
N ARG A 918 -31.65 -11.03 -42.93
CA ARG A 918 -31.87 -11.39 -41.53
C ARG A 918 -31.76 -12.90 -41.34
N ALA A 919 -32.39 -13.70 -42.19
CA ALA A 919 -32.30 -15.15 -42.14
C ALA A 919 -30.87 -15.66 -42.34
N GLY A 920 -30.16 -15.18 -43.36
CA GLY A 920 -28.77 -15.57 -43.65
C GLY A 920 -27.78 -15.20 -42.54
N ARG A 921 -27.97 -14.06 -41.88
CA ARG A 921 -27.15 -13.63 -40.74
C ARG A 921 -27.40 -14.48 -39.50
N GLU A 922 -28.65 -14.76 -39.16
CA GLU A 922 -28.98 -15.60 -38.00
C GLU A 922 -28.47 -17.04 -38.17
N LEU A 923 -28.57 -17.59 -39.38
CA LEU A 923 -27.93 -18.87 -39.75
C LEU A 923 -26.42 -18.84 -39.54
N ARG A 924 -25.75 -17.73 -39.89
CA ARG A 924 -24.31 -17.56 -39.70
C ARG A 924 -23.92 -17.47 -38.21
N ILE A 925 -24.72 -16.78 -37.39
CA ILE A 925 -24.52 -16.67 -35.93
C ILE A 925 -24.75 -18.02 -35.23
N LEU A 926 -25.72 -18.81 -35.70
CA LEU A 926 -25.94 -20.19 -35.22
C LEU A 926 -24.75 -21.10 -35.57
N LYS A 927 -24.16 -20.93 -36.76
CA LYS A 927 -23.03 -21.73 -37.26
C LYS A 927 -21.71 -21.40 -36.56
N THR A 928 -21.47 -20.16 -36.16
CA THR A 928 -20.24 -19.73 -35.48
C THR A 928 -20.18 -20.03 -33.98
N ARG A 929 -21.23 -20.65 -33.39
CA ARG A 929 -21.30 -21.07 -31.97
C ARG A 929 -20.87 -19.99 -30.95
N ASN A 930 -21.04 -18.72 -31.28
CA ASN A 930 -20.58 -17.60 -30.46
C ASN A 930 -21.24 -17.63 -29.05
N PRO A 931 -20.54 -17.20 -27.98
CA PRO A 931 -21.06 -17.23 -26.61
C PRO A 931 -22.41 -16.50 -26.48
N GLY A 932 -23.52 -17.25 -26.30
CA GLY A 932 -24.87 -16.68 -26.13
C GLY A 932 -25.89 -17.03 -27.23
N TRP A 933 -25.52 -17.82 -28.24
CA TRP A 933 -26.41 -18.27 -29.32
C TRP A 933 -27.70 -18.96 -28.81
N ARG A 934 -27.61 -19.75 -27.71
CA ARG A 934 -28.77 -20.42 -27.07
C ARG A 934 -29.84 -19.41 -26.59
N MET A 935 -29.41 -18.28 -26.03
CA MET A 935 -30.32 -17.23 -25.55
C MET A 935 -30.93 -16.42 -26.70
N ARG A 936 -30.16 -16.18 -27.77
CA ARG A 936 -30.69 -15.58 -29.02
C ARG A 936 -31.72 -16.48 -29.69
N PHE A 937 -31.47 -17.78 -29.73
CA PHE A 937 -32.40 -18.77 -30.27
C PHE A 937 -33.69 -18.84 -29.43
N ALA A 938 -33.57 -18.86 -28.10
CA ALA A 938 -34.72 -18.82 -27.19
C ALA A 938 -35.54 -17.52 -27.34
N TYR A 939 -34.89 -16.37 -27.49
CA TYR A 939 -35.57 -15.10 -27.79
C TYR A 939 -36.35 -15.19 -29.10
N TRP A 940 -35.74 -15.72 -30.17
CA TRP A 940 -36.38 -15.82 -31.49
C TRP A 940 -37.61 -16.72 -31.46
N LEU A 941 -37.50 -17.92 -30.89
CA LEU A 941 -38.62 -18.85 -30.73
C LEU A 941 -39.78 -18.21 -29.95
N THR A 942 -39.47 -17.36 -28.97
CA THR A 942 -40.47 -16.75 -28.09
C THR A 942 -40.94 -15.36 -28.55
N TYR A 943 -40.26 -14.73 -29.52
CA TYR A 943 -40.53 -13.38 -29.98
C TYR A 943 -41.95 -13.17 -30.55
N PRO A 944 -42.49 -14.03 -31.44
CA PRO A 944 -43.86 -13.87 -31.94
C PRO A 944 -44.92 -13.88 -30.82
N PHE A 945 -44.64 -14.57 -29.71
CA PHE A 945 -45.60 -14.78 -28.62
C PHE A 945 -45.46 -13.78 -27.47
N LEU A 946 -44.26 -13.23 -27.26
CA LEU A 946 -43.94 -12.40 -26.09
C LEU A 946 -43.66 -10.93 -26.45
N ASN A 947 -43.29 -10.60 -27.68
CA ASN A 947 -42.95 -9.21 -28.07
C ASN A 947 -44.11 -8.22 -27.93
N SER A 948 -45.37 -8.67 -28.08
CA SER A 948 -46.56 -7.83 -27.87
C SER A 948 -46.95 -7.71 -26.38
N LYS A 949 -46.25 -8.40 -25.48
CA LYS A 949 -46.57 -8.42 -24.05
C LYS A 949 -45.69 -7.40 -23.33
N GLU A 950 -46.33 -6.42 -22.68
CA GLU A 950 -45.63 -5.45 -21.84
C GLU A 950 -45.21 -6.08 -20.49
N ILE A 951 -44.08 -6.79 -20.49
CA ILE A 951 -43.57 -7.53 -19.33
C ILE A 951 -42.71 -6.62 -18.45
N TRP A 952 -43.09 -6.48 -17.18
CA TRP A 952 -42.32 -5.73 -16.18
C TRP A 952 -41.69 -6.72 -15.21
N LEU A 953 -40.38 -6.65 -15.00
CA LEU A 953 -39.69 -7.38 -13.95
C LEU A 953 -39.38 -6.42 -12.80
N ILE A 954 -39.74 -6.82 -11.60
CA ILE A 954 -39.61 -6.03 -10.38
C ILE A 954 -38.80 -6.85 -9.36
N GLY A 955 -37.90 -6.23 -8.61
CA GLY A 955 -37.23 -6.90 -7.49
C GLY A 955 -36.09 -6.07 -6.92
N GLU A 956 -35.54 -6.54 -5.81
CA GLU A 956 -34.52 -5.84 -5.03
C GLU A 956 -33.27 -6.72 -4.89
N ARG A 957 -32.71 -6.93 -3.69
CA ARG A 957 -31.71 -7.97 -3.46
C ARG A 957 -32.30 -9.35 -3.72
N SER A 958 -31.46 -10.31 -4.10
CA SER A 958 -31.93 -11.65 -4.51
C SER A 958 -32.66 -12.40 -3.39
N ASP A 959 -32.34 -12.10 -2.15
CA ASP A 959 -32.74 -12.80 -0.94
C ASP A 959 -33.80 -12.06 -0.10
N THR A 960 -34.16 -10.82 -0.44
CA THR A 960 -35.11 -10.00 0.34
C THR A 960 -36.31 -9.52 -0.47
N ALA A 961 -37.41 -9.19 0.22
CA ALA A 961 -38.57 -8.47 -0.33
C ALA A 961 -39.16 -7.49 0.70
N GLN A 962 -38.40 -6.47 1.09
CA GLN A 962 -38.68 -5.54 2.19
C GLN A 962 -38.68 -4.08 1.75
N ASP A 963 -38.28 -3.80 0.52
CA ASP A 963 -37.99 -2.45 0.05
C ASP A 963 -39.09 -1.89 -0.87
N ASN A 964 -38.90 -0.68 -1.39
CA ASN A 964 -39.87 0.01 -2.27
C ASN A 964 -40.36 -0.84 -3.46
N SER A 965 -39.52 -1.72 -4.00
CA SER A 965 -39.87 -2.66 -5.08
C SER A 965 -40.95 -3.65 -4.67
N TYR A 966 -40.88 -4.16 -3.44
CA TYR A 966 -41.92 -5.04 -2.89
C TYR A 966 -43.24 -4.28 -2.75
N HIS A 967 -43.23 -3.10 -2.14
CA HIS A 967 -44.43 -2.28 -1.96
C HIS A 967 -45.05 -1.88 -3.30
N PHE A 968 -44.24 -1.50 -4.29
CA PHE A 968 -44.69 -1.17 -5.63
C PHE A 968 -45.27 -2.39 -6.35
N PHE A 969 -44.65 -3.56 -6.24
CA PHE A 969 -45.19 -4.81 -6.80
C PHE A 969 -46.53 -5.16 -6.16
N LYS A 970 -46.63 -5.14 -4.83
CA LYS A 970 -47.87 -5.33 -4.08
C LYS A 970 -48.96 -4.38 -4.58
N TRP A 971 -48.66 -3.07 -4.65
CA TRP A 971 -49.60 -2.07 -5.14
C TRP A 971 -50.05 -2.33 -6.58
N ILE A 972 -49.12 -2.65 -7.50
CA ILE A 972 -49.48 -2.99 -8.89
C ILE A 972 -50.35 -4.23 -8.97
N ARG A 973 -50.06 -5.26 -8.17
CA ARG A 973 -50.83 -6.51 -8.17
C ARG A 973 -52.22 -6.32 -7.58
N GLN A 974 -52.40 -5.36 -6.67
CA GLN A 974 -53.70 -5.02 -6.09
C GLN A 974 -54.52 -4.09 -7.00
N ASN A 975 -53.90 -3.04 -7.56
CA ASN A 975 -54.59 -1.95 -8.26
C ASN A 975 -54.60 -2.07 -9.80
N ARG A 976 -53.63 -2.78 -10.38
CA ARG A 976 -53.43 -2.90 -11.83
C ARG A 976 -53.25 -4.36 -12.26
N LYS A 977 -54.15 -5.25 -11.82
CA LYS A 977 -54.10 -6.71 -12.03
C LYS A 977 -53.82 -7.16 -13.48
N ARG A 978 -54.25 -6.38 -14.49
CA ARG A 978 -54.02 -6.63 -15.93
C ARG A 978 -52.56 -6.42 -16.37
N ARG A 979 -51.76 -5.60 -15.67
CA ARG A 979 -50.34 -5.36 -15.98
C ARG A 979 -49.52 -6.63 -15.73
N LYS A 980 -48.66 -7.00 -16.68
CA LYS A 980 -47.82 -8.21 -16.60
C LYS A 980 -46.53 -7.92 -15.82
N ALA A 981 -46.70 -7.55 -14.55
CA ALA A 981 -45.60 -7.38 -13.61
C ALA A 981 -45.27 -8.69 -12.89
N TYR A 982 -43.98 -8.98 -12.76
CA TYR A 982 -43.45 -10.17 -12.11
C TYR A 982 -42.39 -9.77 -11.09
N TYR A 983 -42.45 -10.35 -9.89
CA TYR A 983 -41.41 -10.15 -8.88
C TYR A 983 -40.34 -11.22 -8.99
N VAL A 984 -39.05 -10.85 -9.04
CA VAL A 984 -37.94 -11.79 -9.16
C VAL A 984 -37.25 -11.92 -7.80
N ILE A 985 -37.16 -13.15 -7.29
CA ILE A 985 -36.52 -13.45 -6.00
C ILE A 985 -35.88 -14.84 -6.06
N ASP A 986 -34.85 -15.11 -5.24
CA ASP A 986 -34.24 -16.42 -5.11
C ASP A 986 -35.28 -17.48 -4.70
N GLY A 987 -35.08 -18.70 -5.18
CA GLY A 987 -35.87 -19.87 -4.79
C GLY A 987 -35.79 -20.18 -3.31
N ALA A 988 -34.60 -20.01 -2.72
CA ALA A 988 -34.30 -20.33 -1.33
C ALA A 988 -34.54 -19.17 -0.35
N SER A 989 -34.97 -17.99 -0.85
CA SER A 989 -35.22 -16.82 0.01
C SER A 989 -36.41 -17.07 0.94
N ALA A 990 -36.23 -16.79 2.23
CA ALA A 990 -37.31 -16.79 3.23
C ALA A 990 -38.42 -15.77 2.89
N ASP A 991 -38.05 -14.65 2.27
CA ASP A 991 -38.98 -13.58 1.89
C ASP A 991 -39.85 -13.94 0.67
N ARG A 992 -39.58 -15.06 0.00
CA ARG A 992 -40.45 -15.57 -1.07
C ARG A 992 -41.89 -15.79 -0.59
N ALA A 993 -42.06 -16.20 0.66
CA ALA A 993 -43.37 -16.38 1.28
C ALA A 993 -44.17 -15.07 1.35
N LYS A 994 -43.50 -13.90 1.46
CA LYS A 994 -44.13 -12.58 1.53
C LYS A 994 -44.70 -12.13 0.17
N VAL A 995 -44.01 -12.46 -0.92
CA VAL A 995 -44.42 -12.07 -2.29
C VAL A 995 -45.34 -13.09 -2.97
N ALA A 996 -45.29 -14.37 -2.57
CA ALA A 996 -46.08 -15.44 -3.15
C ALA A 996 -47.60 -15.16 -3.23
N PRO A 997 -48.27 -14.58 -2.21
CA PRO A 997 -49.72 -14.32 -2.22
C PRO A 997 -50.19 -13.39 -3.37
N TYR A 998 -49.32 -12.52 -3.89
CA TYR A 998 -49.68 -11.59 -4.97
C TYR A 998 -49.62 -12.22 -6.37
N GLY A 999 -49.11 -13.46 -6.47
CA GLY A 999 -48.93 -14.21 -7.70
C GLY A 999 -47.90 -13.59 -8.65
N ARG A 1000 -47.53 -14.29 -9.73
CA ARG A 1000 -46.52 -13.81 -10.72
C ARG A 1000 -45.12 -13.59 -10.13
N VAL A 1001 -44.69 -14.44 -9.21
CA VAL A 1001 -43.31 -14.48 -8.72
C VAL A 1001 -42.46 -15.38 -9.63
N LEU A 1002 -41.25 -14.92 -9.96
CA LEU A 1002 -40.26 -15.63 -10.76
C LEU A 1002 -39.06 -15.97 -9.88
N THR A 1003 -38.59 -17.21 -10.01
CA THR A 1003 -37.34 -17.63 -9.36
C THR A 1003 -36.15 -17.05 -10.13
N LEU A 1004 -35.26 -16.34 -9.43
CA LEU A 1004 -34.04 -15.78 -10.00
C LEU A 1004 -33.26 -16.88 -10.72
N GLY A 1005 -32.72 -16.56 -11.90
CA GLY A 1005 -31.97 -17.53 -12.70
C GLY A 1005 -32.77 -18.65 -13.39
N SER A 1006 -34.08 -18.81 -13.13
CA SER A 1006 -34.93 -19.82 -13.80
C SER A 1006 -35.05 -19.60 -15.32
N PHE A 1007 -35.41 -20.65 -16.08
CA PHE A 1007 -35.62 -20.53 -17.53
C PHE A 1007 -36.68 -19.48 -17.88
N LYS A 1008 -37.81 -19.47 -17.14
CA LYS A 1008 -38.88 -18.47 -17.33
C LYS A 1008 -38.42 -17.06 -17.03
N HIS A 1009 -37.64 -16.87 -15.97
CA HIS A 1009 -37.03 -15.58 -15.68
C HIS A 1009 -36.07 -15.15 -16.79
N ARG A 1010 -35.18 -16.03 -17.25
CA ARG A 1010 -34.27 -15.76 -18.37
C ARG A 1010 -35.04 -15.36 -19.63
N VAL A 1011 -36.10 -16.08 -20.01
CA VAL A 1011 -36.93 -15.75 -21.18
C VAL A 1011 -37.67 -14.42 -20.99
N TYR A 1012 -38.23 -14.16 -19.82
CA TYR A 1012 -38.96 -12.91 -19.57
C TYR A 1012 -38.02 -11.70 -19.50
N LEU A 1013 -36.79 -11.89 -18.99
CA LEU A 1013 -35.74 -10.88 -19.03
C LEU A 1013 -35.39 -10.50 -20.47
N LEU A 1014 -35.45 -11.43 -21.43
CA LEU A 1014 -35.23 -11.15 -22.86
C LEU A 1014 -36.34 -10.27 -23.48
N HIS A 1015 -37.55 -10.29 -22.93
CA HIS A 1015 -38.73 -9.58 -23.44
C HIS A 1015 -39.22 -8.47 -22.50
N ALA A 1016 -38.50 -8.20 -21.41
CA ALA A 1016 -38.92 -7.25 -20.40
C ALA A 1016 -38.88 -5.83 -20.96
N THR A 1017 -40.03 -5.15 -20.96
CA THR A 1017 -40.13 -3.75 -21.35
C THR A 1017 -39.68 -2.83 -20.21
N LYS A 1018 -39.81 -3.28 -18.96
CA LYS A 1018 -39.31 -2.58 -17.77
C LYS A 1018 -38.60 -3.52 -16.82
N LEU A 1019 -37.50 -3.02 -16.24
CA LEU A 1019 -36.82 -3.58 -15.08
C LEU A 1019 -36.92 -2.50 -14.00
N ILE A 1020 -37.41 -2.88 -12.82
CA ILE A 1020 -37.73 -1.95 -11.75
C ILE A 1020 -37.12 -2.54 -10.48
N GLY A 1021 -36.25 -1.79 -9.82
CA GLY A 1021 -35.63 -2.23 -8.59
C GLY A 1021 -35.29 -1.08 -7.66
N SER A 1022 -35.21 -1.38 -6.38
CA SER A 1022 -34.78 -0.44 -5.33
C SER A 1022 -33.26 -0.27 -5.30
N TYR A 1023 -32.55 -1.21 -5.92
CA TYR A 1023 -31.10 -1.26 -6.06
C TYR A 1023 -30.72 -1.38 -7.54
N ASP A 1024 -29.41 -1.51 -7.83
CA ASP A 1024 -28.92 -1.79 -9.17
C ASP A 1024 -29.58 -3.07 -9.74
N SER A 1025 -30.45 -2.87 -10.72
CA SER A 1025 -31.21 -3.93 -11.37
C SER A 1025 -30.30 -4.96 -12.06
N GLU A 1026 -29.08 -4.61 -12.47
CA GLU A 1026 -28.15 -5.59 -13.06
C GLU A 1026 -27.50 -6.49 -12.02
N SER A 1027 -27.12 -5.91 -10.88
CA SER A 1027 -26.55 -6.64 -9.75
C SER A 1027 -27.53 -7.59 -9.06
N TYR A 1028 -28.83 -7.50 -9.31
CA TYR A 1028 -29.79 -8.37 -8.64
C TYR A 1028 -30.85 -9.02 -9.54
N LEU A 1029 -31.37 -8.36 -10.58
CA LEU A 1029 -32.36 -8.94 -11.48
C LEU A 1029 -31.75 -9.75 -12.64
N VAL A 1030 -30.45 -9.66 -12.88
CA VAL A 1030 -29.78 -10.43 -13.95
C VAL A 1030 -29.07 -11.65 -13.35
N PRO A 1031 -29.23 -12.88 -13.89
CA PRO A 1031 -28.59 -14.08 -13.32
C PRO A 1031 -27.05 -14.00 -13.33
N ARG A 1032 -26.38 -14.49 -12.27
CA ARG A 1032 -24.90 -14.45 -12.10
C ARG A 1032 -24.12 -15.04 -13.28
N ALA A 1033 -24.56 -16.15 -13.86
CA ALA A 1033 -23.92 -16.78 -15.03
C ALA A 1033 -23.88 -15.88 -16.28
N THR A 1034 -24.82 -14.93 -16.39
CA THR A 1034 -24.86 -13.92 -17.46
C THR A 1034 -23.97 -12.72 -17.16
N ARG A 1035 -23.62 -12.45 -15.90
CA ARG A 1035 -22.76 -11.32 -15.49
C ARG A 1035 -21.30 -11.51 -15.86
N ARG A 1036 -20.78 -12.75 -15.85
CA ARG A 1036 -19.41 -13.12 -16.27
C ARG A 1036 -19.08 -12.83 -17.74
N ARG A 1037 -20.08 -12.52 -18.58
CA ARG A 1037 -19.88 -12.16 -20.01
C ARG A 1037 -20.15 -10.68 -20.31
N SER A 1038 -20.92 -9.99 -19.47
CA SER A 1038 -21.12 -8.53 -19.50
C SER A 1038 -19.98 -7.76 -18.82
N SER A 1039 -19.00 -8.47 -18.27
CA SER A 1039 -17.87 -7.93 -17.50
C SER A 1039 -16.84 -7.19 -18.34
N CYS A 1040 -17.15 -6.76 -19.57
CA CYS A 1040 -16.36 -5.75 -20.28
C CYS A 1040 -16.24 -4.43 -19.50
N ILE A 1041 -17.05 -4.22 -18.45
CA ILE A 1041 -16.88 -3.12 -17.49
C ILE A 1041 -16.14 -3.59 -16.21
N ALA A 1042 -16.18 -4.88 -15.85
CA ALA A 1042 -15.62 -5.44 -14.61
C ALA A 1042 -14.24 -6.12 -14.71
N SER A 1043 -13.64 -6.21 -15.90
CA SER A 1043 -12.36 -6.90 -16.11
C SER A 1043 -11.24 -6.03 -16.70
N ALA A 1044 -11.39 -4.70 -16.73
CA ALA A 1044 -10.35 -3.81 -17.25
C ALA A 1044 -9.19 -3.53 -16.27
N ASN A 1045 -9.01 -4.33 -15.22
CA ASN A 1045 -7.81 -4.37 -14.39
C ASN A 1045 -7.66 -5.81 -13.88
N TRP A 1046 -6.47 -6.40 -14.08
CA TRP A 1046 -6.07 -7.80 -13.80
C TRP A 1046 -6.19 -8.79 -14.98
N SER A 1047 -5.32 -8.62 -15.99
CA SER A 1047 -4.50 -9.71 -16.56
C SER A 1047 -3.61 -9.16 -17.69
N SER A 1048 -2.42 -8.67 -17.36
CA SER A 1048 -1.29 -8.56 -18.29
C SER A 1048 -0.03 -9.02 -17.55
N THR A 1049 -0.07 -10.27 -17.11
CA THR A 1049 1.06 -11.12 -16.70
C THR A 1049 0.49 -12.51 -16.46
N SER A 1050 0.21 -13.22 -17.56
CA SER A 1050 0.24 -14.68 -17.57
C SER A 1050 0.87 -15.05 -18.89
N GLY A 1051 2.12 -15.49 -18.81
CA GLY A 1051 2.81 -16.10 -19.93
C GLY A 1051 1.97 -17.23 -20.50
N CYS A 1052 2.08 -17.41 -21.82
CA CYS A 1052 1.60 -18.60 -22.49
C CYS A 1052 2.25 -19.83 -21.84
N SER A 1053 1.51 -20.56 -21.00
CA SER A 1053 1.78 -21.97 -20.81
C SER A 1053 1.16 -22.72 -21.99
N PHE A 1054 2.01 -23.04 -22.97
CA PHE A 1054 1.70 -24.09 -23.93
C PHE A 1054 1.53 -25.38 -23.12
N SER A 1055 0.30 -25.89 -23.03
CA SER A 1055 0.07 -27.26 -22.59
C SER A 1055 0.61 -28.19 -23.68
N THR A 1056 1.82 -28.70 -23.49
CA THR A 1056 2.29 -29.87 -24.23
C THR A 1056 1.46 -31.07 -23.79
N ALA A 1057 0.59 -31.52 -24.67
CA ALA A 1057 -0.05 -32.81 -24.56
C ALA A 1057 1.03 -33.89 -24.69
N SER A 1058 1.26 -34.67 -23.63
CA SER A 1058 1.98 -35.94 -23.73
C SER A 1058 1.12 -36.92 -24.55
N PRO A 1059 1.66 -37.55 -25.61
CA PRO A 1059 0.94 -38.57 -26.35
C PRO A 1059 0.95 -39.88 -25.55
N THR A 1060 -0.24 -40.36 -25.23
CA THR A 1060 -0.50 -41.75 -24.89
C THR A 1060 -0.14 -42.62 -26.10
N THR A 1061 0.82 -43.53 -25.95
CA THR A 1061 0.81 -44.83 -26.64
C THR A 1061 1.77 -45.81 -25.97
N MET A 1062 1.17 -46.94 -25.56
CA MET A 1062 1.72 -48.22 -25.09
C MET A 1062 2.30 -48.30 -23.68
#